data_AF-A0AAW0ZA03-F1
#
_entry.id   AF-A0AAW0ZA03-F1
#
_cell.length_a   1.000
_cell.length_b   1.000
_cell.length_c   1.000
_cell.angle_alpha   90.00
_cell.angle_beta   90.00
_cell.angle_gamma   90.00
#
_symmetry.space_group_name_H-M   'P 1'
#
loop_
_entity.id
_entity.type
_entity.pdbx_description
1 polymer ?
#
loop_
_entity_poly.entity_id
_entity_poly.type
_entity_poly.pdbx_seq_one_letter_code
_entity_poly.pdbx_strand_id
1 'polypeptide(L)'
;MSDYLSTELAATCAALGYYDGSKYHLDKHCLDVIKDLIKYLRRDSESHVVRQFLGQTKVLQTDLIKIFIEHYDKLELWDVLLRLIINITSPVLLLFNEQVPTEKMQRTIYLKLISYTQSYKVALIDGRIWTILSNRLSEILKLDNIERGEEKEMIVERILIFIRNVLQIPPDENEKRVDNDATVHDEVLYALNTSGIVDLLVFIASNRSEQQYHLQVLEIISLMLRDQNASQLAKSGLQRSITEREKDEATLLAARLKEKEKKMQKVRKYAGARHSHFGGTYIVQNMKAIGDNQLLCHKPYQKIEALDFGQDKKKVAKPKNKRPMTDPRNERTSALSVRLVLKEFCIEFLNAAYNSVMRYARSSIVGDARNNQSEVTCYLWALRFFMEFNRHYKFEVKYVSETISTGIFHLVQRQMEHYYDMIITDKKKIPLWSRRLHLALKAYQELLYTLLAMDQSIDRSVRESSKVIKSNVFYVPEYRETILSQLLCFDELKMSRQYLIDLTTTAHVFLKMLSNYCGRNNRGMIVQKVKQTRQKSAGRKKAAQKVPQPPARSLEERWDEISPQLSIVMQEGTIPQVVPFDAASAVPIDDQKVDAMKKVQKLLRSKDLEQAIGLIRAAREVWPENDSFGSANITTEEEFLALREIFFADLGDSSC
;
A
#
# COMPACT_ATOMS: atom_id res chain seq x y z
N MET A 1 6.02 3.08 47.55
CA MET A 1 4.93 2.33 46.88
C MET A 1 5.45 1.36 45.83
N SER A 2 6.59 1.60 45.14
CA SER A 2 7.16 0.63 44.18
C SER A 2 7.56 -0.71 44.80
N ASP A 3 8.14 -0.67 46.00
CA ASP A 3 8.79 -1.85 46.58
C ASP A 3 7.76 -2.89 47.05
N TYR A 4 6.66 -2.45 47.66
CA TYR A 4 5.55 -3.32 48.05
C TYR A 4 4.89 -4.02 46.84
N LEU A 5 4.69 -3.30 45.73
CA LEU A 5 4.17 -3.89 44.50
C LEU A 5 5.17 -4.89 43.89
N SER A 6 6.47 -4.60 43.96
CA SER A 6 7.49 -5.52 43.46
C SER A 6 7.57 -6.81 44.29
N THR A 7 7.38 -6.72 45.62
CA THR A 7 7.34 -7.90 46.49
C THR A 7 6.08 -8.73 46.28
N GLU A 8 4.93 -8.08 46.06
CA GLU A 8 3.67 -8.76 45.73
C GLU A 8 3.81 -9.49 44.39
N LEU A 9 4.32 -8.82 43.35
CA LEU A 9 4.56 -9.44 42.05
C LEU A 9 5.56 -10.60 42.12
N ALA A 10 6.61 -10.48 42.93
CA ALA A 10 7.58 -11.56 43.13
C ALA A 10 6.93 -12.79 43.79
N ALA A 11 6.12 -12.58 44.83
CA ALA A 11 5.37 -13.65 45.50
C ALA A 11 4.38 -14.31 44.54
N THR A 12 3.64 -13.51 43.76
CA THR A 12 2.71 -13.99 42.73
C THR A 12 3.42 -14.81 41.66
N CYS A 13 4.58 -14.37 41.16
CA CYS A 13 5.34 -15.14 40.17
C CYS A 13 5.92 -16.44 40.75
N ALA A 14 6.34 -16.45 42.02
CA ALA A 14 6.80 -17.66 42.69
C ALA A 14 5.68 -18.71 42.86
N ALA A 15 4.42 -18.26 42.98
CA ALA A 15 3.24 -19.14 43.06
C ALA A 15 2.80 -19.72 41.69
N LEU A 16 3.57 -19.53 40.62
CA LEU A 16 3.31 -20.22 39.34
C LEU A 16 3.72 -21.70 39.41
N GLY A 17 4.82 -22.00 40.12
CA GLY A 17 5.42 -23.33 40.17
C GLY A 17 6.94 -23.27 40.11
N TYR A 18 7.54 -24.40 39.78
CA TYR A 18 9.00 -24.50 39.63
C TYR A 18 9.39 -25.50 38.54
N TYR A 19 10.56 -25.29 37.95
CA TYR A 19 11.16 -26.21 36.99
C TYR A 19 12.25 -27.04 37.67
N ASP A 20 12.13 -28.36 37.62
CA ASP A 20 13.09 -29.28 38.25
C ASP A 20 14.32 -29.62 37.36
N GLY A 21 14.39 -29.02 36.17
CA GLY A 21 15.41 -29.32 35.14
C GLY A 21 14.91 -30.28 34.06
N SER A 22 13.78 -30.94 34.26
CA SER A 22 13.15 -31.87 33.32
C SER A 22 11.71 -31.49 32.99
N LYS A 23 10.90 -31.20 34.02
CA LYS A 23 9.49 -30.89 33.95
C LYS A 23 9.15 -29.70 34.85
N TYR A 24 8.17 -28.93 34.42
CA TYR A 24 7.57 -27.84 35.15
C TYR A 24 6.43 -28.36 36.04
N HIS A 25 6.57 -28.17 37.35
CA HIS A 25 5.56 -28.54 38.33
C HIS A 25 4.73 -27.31 38.67
N LEU A 26 3.42 -27.38 38.39
CA LEU A 26 2.49 -26.31 38.70
C LEU A 26 2.19 -26.26 40.20
N ASP A 27 2.06 -25.06 40.73
CA ASP A 27 1.47 -24.87 42.05
C ASP A 27 -0.06 -24.98 42.00
N LYS A 28 -0.70 -25.24 43.14
CA LYS A 28 -2.15 -25.50 43.29
C LYS A 28 -3.02 -24.37 42.73
N HIS A 29 -2.55 -23.13 42.82
CA HIS A 29 -3.30 -21.93 42.43
C HIS A 29 -2.77 -21.26 41.14
N CYS A 30 -2.02 -21.98 40.30
CA CYS A 30 -1.39 -21.41 39.10
C CYS A 30 -2.39 -20.70 38.16
N LEU A 31 -3.61 -21.22 38.01
CA LEU A 31 -4.64 -20.60 37.17
C LEU A 31 -5.03 -19.21 37.69
N ASP A 32 -5.24 -19.10 39.00
CA ASP A 32 -5.66 -17.86 39.64
C ASP A 32 -4.53 -16.84 39.65
N VAL A 33 -3.29 -17.30 39.85
CA VAL A 33 -2.07 -16.49 39.71
C VAL A 33 -1.97 -15.86 38.31
N ILE A 34 -2.19 -16.64 37.24
CA ILE A 34 -2.17 -16.09 35.87
C ILE A 34 -3.31 -15.08 35.67
N LYS A 35 -4.51 -15.35 36.19
CA LYS A 35 -5.63 -14.39 36.16
C LYS A 35 -5.27 -13.10 36.89
N ASP A 36 -4.58 -13.17 38.02
CA ASP A 36 -4.15 -12.01 38.79
C ASP A 36 -3.06 -11.21 38.07
N LEU A 37 -2.09 -11.87 37.43
CA LEU A 37 -1.12 -11.21 36.55
C LEU A 37 -1.80 -10.43 35.40
N ILE A 38 -2.85 -10.99 34.79
CA ILE A 38 -3.66 -10.28 33.79
C ILE A 38 -4.37 -9.06 34.39
N LYS A 39 -4.92 -9.19 35.61
CA LYS A 39 -5.56 -8.06 36.32
C LYS A 39 -4.54 -6.96 36.64
N TYR A 40 -3.34 -7.30 37.07
CA TYR A 40 -2.26 -6.34 37.34
C TYR A 40 -1.85 -5.60 36.07
N LEU A 41 -1.68 -6.30 34.94
CA LEU A 41 -1.37 -5.68 33.65
C LEU A 41 -2.49 -4.74 33.16
N ARG A 42 -3.76 -5.06 33.44
CA ARG A 42 -4.89 -4.18 33.09
C ARG A 42 -4.89 -2.88 33.89
N ARG A 43 -4.38 -2.91 35.12
CA ARG A 43 -4.30 -1.76 36.03
C ARG A 43 -2.90 -1.14 36.07
N ASP A 44 -2.04 -1.46 35.09
CA ASP A 44 -0.66 -0.99 35.10
C ASP A 44 -0.61 0.53 34.97
N SER A 45 0.31 1.14 35.71
CA SER A 45 0.51 2.59 35.72
C SER A 45 1.10 3.09 34.41
N GLU A 46 1.13 4.40 34.18
CA GLU A 46 1.81 5.02 33.03
C GLU A 46 3.31 4.66 32.95
N SER A 47 3.91 4.25 34.07
CA SER A 47 5.29 3.78 34.12
C SER A 47 5.45 2.31 33.73
N HIS A 48 4.37 1.58 33.45
CA HIS A 48 4.38 0.16 33.09
C HIS A 48 5.20 -0.72 34.04
N VAL A 49 5.00 -0.55 35.35
CA VAL A 49 5.82 -1.17 36.40
C VAL A 49 5.67 -2.68 36.38
N VAL A 50 4.43 -3.18 36.21
CA VAL A 50 4.15 -4.62 36.16
C VAL A 50 4.84 -5.24 34.96
N ARG A 51 4.70 -4.60 33.79
CA ARG A 51 5.32 -5.09 32.55
C ARG A 51 6.84 -5.06 32.60
N GLN A 52 7.42 -4.04 33.23
CA GLN A 52 8.86 -3.95 33.45
C GLN A 52 9.35 -5.05 34.40
N PHE A 53 8.62 -5.33 35.47
CA PHE A 53 8.95 -6.39 36.42
C PHE A 53 8.97 -7.76 35.76
N LEU A 54 7.91 -8.12 35.01
CA LEU A 54 7.83 -9.40 34.30
C LEU A 54 8.94 -9.57 33.27
N GLY A 55 9.32 -8.49 32.58
CA GLY A 55 10.43 -8.49 31.62
C GLY A 55 11.80 -8.63 32.28
N GLN A 56 12.02 -7.96 33.41
CA GLN A 56 13.27 -8.02 34.16
C GLN A 56 13.50 -9.40 34.79
N THR A 57 12.43 -10.01 35.32
CA THR A 57 12.46 -11.34 35.94
C THR A 57 12.43 -12.49 34.93
N LYS A 58 12.18 -12.18 33.64
CA LYS A 58 12.11 -13.16 32.54
C LYS A 58 11.07 -14.26 32.74
N VAL A 59 9.96 -13.94 33.39
CA VAL A 59 8.87 -14.87 33.73
C VAL A 59 8.32 -15.60 32.50
N LEU A 60 8.28 -14.94 31.33
CA LEU A 60 7.88 -15.60 30.08
C LEU A 60 8.80 -16.77 29.75
N GLN A 61 10.12 -16.55 29.81
CA GLN A 61 11.14 -17.53 29.43
C GLN A 61 11.35 -18.62 30.47
N THR A 62 11.25 -18.27 31.76
CA THR A 62 11.51 -19.19 32.87
C THR A 62 10.31 -20.08 33.14
N ASP A 63 9.09 -19.56 33.08
CA ASP A 63 7.90 -20.24 33.58
C ASP A 63 6.83 -20.39 32.49
N LEU A 64 6.33 -19.27 31.94
CA LEU A 64 5.13 -19.28 31.09
C LEU A 64 5.28 -20.14 29.84
N ILE A 65 6.41 -20.07 29.13
CA ILE A 65 6.66 -20.91 27.94
C ILE A 65 6.71 -22.39 28.33
N LYS A 66 7.30 -22.74 29.47
CA LYS A 66 7.38 -24.14 29.93
C LYS A 66 5.99 -24.66 30.27
N ILE A 67 5.20 -23.88 31.00
CA ILE A 67 3.79 -24.21 31.30
C ILE A 67 3.01 -24.39 30.00
N PHE A 68 3.19 -23.49 29.03
CA PHE A 68 2.50 -23.50 27.75
C PHE A 68 2.78 -24.76 26.92
N ILE A 69 4.02 -25.26 26.96
CA ILE A 69 4.45 -26.45 26.23
C ILE A 69 4.08 -27.74 26.97
N GLU A 70 4.29 -27.80 28.28
CA GLU A 70 4.21 -29.05 29.03
C GLU A 70 2.82 -29.37 29.59
N HIS A 71 1.97 -28.36 29.77
CA HIS A 71 0.59 -28.50 30.31
C HIS A 71 -0.47 -28.06 29.29
N TYR A 72 -0.24 -28.35 28.01
CA TYR A 72 -1.15 -27.98 26.91
C TYR A 72 -2.51 -28.71 26.97
N ASP A 73 -2.57 -29.83 27.68
CA ASP A 73 -3.75 -30.66 27.95
C ASP A 73 -4.76 -29.95 28.87
N LYS A 74 -4.30 -29.05 29.74
CA LYS A 74 -5.16 -28.27 30.65
C LYS A 74 -5.75 -27.06 29.92
N LEU A 75 -6.86 -27.27 29.20
CA LEU A 75 -7.47 -26.28 28.31
C LEU A 75 -7.74 -24.91 28.98
N GLU A 76 -8.42 -24.89 30.12
CA GLU A 76 -8.74 -23.63 30.82
C GLU A 76 -7.48 -22.85 31.22
N LEU A 77 -6.46 -23.54 31.71
CA LEU A 77 -5.18 -22.95 32.07
C LEU A 77 -4.49 -22.38 30.82
N TRP A 78 -4.45 -23.16 29.75
CA TRP A 78 -3.81 -22.79 28.51
C TRP A 78 -4.46 -21.58 27.86
N ASP A 79 -5.79 -21.49 27.86
CA ASP A 79 -6.53 -20.37 27.29
C ASP A 79 -6.26 -19.06 28.05
N VAL A 80 -6.22 -19.12 29.39
CA VAL A 80 -5.90 -17.97 30.23
C VAL A 80 -4.42 -17.60 30.07
N LEU A 81 -3.53 -18.58 29.96
CA LEU A 81 -2.10 -18.37 29.73
C LEU A 81 -1.85 -17.72 28.36
N LEU A 82 -2.53 -18.16 27.30
CA LEU A 82 -2.44 -17.53 25.97
C LEU A 82 -2.83 -16.05 26.04
N ARG A 83 -3.88 -15.70 26.79
CA ARG A 83 -4.26 -14.29 27.00
C ARG A 83 -3.18 -13.48 27.70
N LEU A 84 -2.50 -14.04 28.71
CA LEU A 84 -1.38 -13.38 29.38
C LEU A 84 -0.21 -13.17 28.40
N ILE A 85 0.16 -14.21 27.65
CA ILE A 85 1.26 -14.16 26.68
C ILE A 85 0.97 -13.12 25.58
N ILE A 86 -0.25 -13.08 25.05
CA ILE A 86 -0.70 -12.06 24.09
C ILE A 86 -0.55 -10.65 24.68
N ASN A 87 -0.95 -10.46 25.94
CA ASN A 87 -0.86 -9.17 26.61
C ASN A 87 0.59 -8.69 26.72
N ILE A 88 1.52 -9.54 27.17
CA ILE A 88 2.94 -9.16 27.36
C ILE A 88 3.74 -9.12 26.05
N THR A 89 3.25 -9.74 24.98
CA THR A 89 3.81 -9.62 23.63
C THR A 89 3.19 -8.51 22.81
N SER A 90 2.20 -7.78 23.34
CA SER A 90 1.55 -6.68 22.60
C SER A 90 2.58 -5.65 22.13
N PRO A 91 2.42 -5.10 20.90
CA PRO A 91 3.34 -4.10 20.37
C PRO A 91 3.50 -2.92 21.32
N VAL A 92 4.74 -2.62 21.70
CA VAL A 92 5.04 -1.56 22.68
C VAL A 92 4.48 -0.21 22.22
N LEU A 93 4.42 0.05 20.91
CA LEU A 93 3.88 1.29 20.37
C LEU A 93 2.40 1.50 20.71
N LEU A 94 1.60 0.43 20.85
CA LEU A 94 0.20 0.51 21.28
C LEU A 94 0.07 1.00 22.72
N LEU A 95 1.04 0.68 23.59
CA LEU A 95 1.07 1.16 24.98
C LEU A 95 1.29 2.67 25.06
N PHE A 96 1.83 3.28 24.00
CA PHE A 96 2.12 4.72 23.90
C PHE A 96 1.30 5.40 22.80
N ASN A 97 0.06 4.96 22.58
CA ASN A 97 -0.90 5.58 21.63
C ASN A 97 -0.35 5.73 20.19
N GLU A 98 0.35 4.70 19.71
CA GLU A 98 0.99 4.67 18.39
C GLU A 98 2.09 5.73 18.18
N GLN A 99 2.69 6.24 19.26
CA GLN A 99 3.73 7.27 19.19
C GLN A 99 4.98 6.88 19.96
N VAL A 100 6.15 7.30 19.45
CA VAL A 100 7.41 7.18 20.17
C VAL A 100 7.53 8.34 21.16
N PRO A 101 7.65 8.09 22.47
CA PRO A 101 7.73 9.16 23.46
C PRO A 101 8.92 10.10 23.21
N THR A 102 8.67 11.40 23.37
CA THR A 102 9.70 12.44 23.25
C THR A 102 10.34 12.78 24.60
N GLU A 103 9.59 12.62 25.68
CA GLU A 103 10.06 12.82 27.04
C GLU A 103 11.12 11.78 27.42
N LYS A 104 12.19 12.23 28.09
CA LYS A 104 13.35 11.38 28.41
C LYS A 104 12.99 10.15 29.26
N MET A 105 12.13 10.32 30.26
CA MET A 105 11.74 9.24 31.17
C MET A 105 10.88 8.19 30.45
N GLN A 106 9.78 8.61 29.83
CA GLN A 106 8.91 7.72 29.05
C GLN A 106 9.66 7.04 27.89
N ARG A 107 10.58 7.74 27.22
CA ARG A 107 11.41 7.16 26.16
C ARG A 107 12.33 6.06 26.69
N THR A 108 12.86 6.21 27.91
CA THR A 108 13.69 5.18 28.54
C THR A 108 12.86 3.93 28.84
N ILE A 109 11.64 4.10 29.35
CA ILE A 109 10.69 3.00 29.59
C ILE A 109 10.33 2.31 28.27
N TYR A 110 9.98 3.08 27.23
CA TYR A 110 9.69 2.58 25.89
C TYR A 110 10.80 1.68 25.34
N LEU A 111 12.06 2.13 25.40
CA LEU A 111 13.22 1.35 24.93
C LEU A 111 13.46 0.09 25.78
N LYS A 112 13.26 0.15 27.10
CA LYS A 112 13.33 -1.04 27.96
C LYS A 112 12.27 -2.07 27.60
N LEU A 113 11.02 -1.65 27.40
CA LEU A 113 9.93 -2.53 27.01
C LEU A 113 10.19 -3.17 25.64
N ILE A 114 10.74 -2.42 24.68
CA ILE A 114 11.19 -2.98 23.39
C ILE A 114 12.21 -4.09 23.62
N SER A 115 13.26 -3.83 24.41
CA SER A 115 14.30 -4.82 24.71
C SER A 115 13.74 -6.10 25.36
N TYR A 116 12.74 -5.98 26.25
CA TYR A 116 12.05 -7.14 26.80
C TYR A 116 11.27 -7.91 25.74
N THR A 117 10.48 -7.24 24.89
CA THR A 117 9.76 -7.93 23.80
C THR A 117 10.70 -8.58 22.79
N GLN A 118 11.87 -7.99 22.51
CA GLN A 118 12.91 -8.62 21.69
C GLN A 118 13.44 -9.90 22.35
N SER A 119 13.68 -9.87 23.66
CA SER A 119 14.07 -11.05 24.44
C SER A 119 12.98 -12.12 24.47
N TYR A 120 11.70 -11.72 24.44
CA TYR A 120 10.58 -12.64 24.29
C TYR A 120 10.56 -13.30 22.92
N LYS A 121 10.77 -12.55 21.84
CA LYS A 121 10.81 -13.08 20.47
C LYS A 121 11.85 -14.19 20.32
N VAL A 122 13.03 -14.02 20.93
CA VAL A 122 14.09 -15.04 20.95
C VAL A 122 13.63 -16.32 21.66
N ALA A 123 12.94 -16.21 22.79
CA ALA A 123 12.42 -17.39 23.50
C ALA A 123 11.28 -18.10 22.75
N LEU A 124 10.55 -17.37 21.91
CA LEU A 124 9.45 -17.87 21.09
C LEU A 124 9.89 -18.51 19.76
N ILE A 125 11.21 -18.70 19.55
CA ILE A 125 11.73 -19.48 18.41
C ILE A 125 11.41 -20.98 18.56
N ASP A 126 11.20 -21.47 19.79
CA ASP A 126 10.95 -22.89 20.05
C ASP A 126 9.76 -23.43 19.24
N GLY A 127 10.06 -24.33 18.30
CA GLY A 127 9.08 -24.92 17.38
C GLY A 127 7.91 -25.61 18.07
N ARG A 128 8.11 -26.13 19.30
CA ARG A 128 7.06 -26.84 20.05
C ARG A 128 5.86 -25.95 20.37
N ILE A 129 6.10 -24.67 20.64
CA ILE A 129 5.05 -23.67 20.90
C ILE A 129 4.11 -23.59 19.69
N TRP A 130 4.70 -23.49 18.51
CA TRP A 130 3.99 -23.34 17.25
C TRP A 130 3.29 -24.63 16.83
N THR A 131 3.90 -25.80 17.06
CA THR A 131 3.24 -27.09 16.81
C THR A 131 1.98 -27.25 17.66
N ILE A 132 2.00 -26.89 18.94
CA ILE A 132 0.82 -26.95 19.82
C ILE A 132 -0.28 -26.01 19.33
N LEU A 133 0.09 -24.77 18.96
CA LEU A 133 -0.84 -23.78 18.39
C LEU A 133 -1.44 -24.27 17.06
N SER A 134 -0.62 -24.83 16.18
CA SER A 134 -1.04 -25.39 14.90
C SER A 134 -2.05 -26.52 15.07
N ASN A 135 -1.75 -27.47 15.95
CA ASN A 135 -2.65 -28.59 16.23
C ASN A 135 -4.01 -28.11 16.74
N ARG A 136 -4.02 -27.18 17.72
CA ARG A 136 -5.27 -26.63 18.27
C ARG A 136 -6.05 -25.81 17.24
N LEU A 137 -5.36 -24.99 16.46
CA LEU A 137 -5.99 -24.21 15.38
C LEU A 137 -6.59 -25.15 14.32
N SER A 138 -5.86 -26.19 13.92
CA SER A 138 -6.33 -27.21 12.97
C SER A 138 -7.56 -27.95 13.49
N GLU A 139 -7.59 -28.35 14.75
CA GLU A 139 -8.75 -29.01 15.38
C GLU A 139 -10.01 -28.14 15.33
N ILE A 140 -9.88 -26.84 15.59
CA ILE A 140 -11.00 -25.90 15.52
C ILE A 140 -11.44 -25.70 14.07
N LEU A 141 -10.50 -25.51 13.15
CA LEU A 141 -10.78 -25.25 11.73
C LEU A 141 -11.40 -26.46 11.00
N LYS A 142 -11.29 -27.67 11.54
CA LYS A 142 -11.98 -28.87 11.02
C LYS A 142 -13.49 -28.83 11.24
N LEU A 143 -13.96 -28.07 12.22
CA LEU A 143 -15.39 -27.89 12.48
C LEU A 143 -15.97 -26.91 11.47
N ASP A 144 -17.26 -27.04 11.16
CA ASP A 144 -17.95 -26.04 10.34
C ASP A 144 -18.09 -24.72 11.10
N ASN A 145 -17.98 -23.59 10.39
CA ASN A 145 -18.00 -22.25 10.98
C ASN A 145 -19.24 -22.00 11.88
N ILE A 146 -20.38 -22.58 11.53
CA ILE A 146 -21.65 -22.45 12.28
C ILE A 146 -21.61 -23.24 13.61
N GLU A 147 -20.85 -24.33 13.66
CA GLU A 147 -20.72 -25.20 14.84
C GLU A 147 -19.62 -24.71 15.80
N ARG A 148 -18.76 -23.81 15.33
CA ARG A 148 -17.76 -23.13 16.16
C ARG A 148 -18.46 -22.04 16.96
N GLY A 149 -18.97 -22.41 18.13
CA GLY A 149 -19.48 -21.42 19.09
C GLY A 149 -18.45 -20.33 19.40
N GLU A 150 -18.90 -19.24 20.02
CA GLU A 150 -18.11 -18.02 20.29
C GLU A 150 -16.76 -18.31 20.97
N GLU A 151 -16.71 -19.27 21.90
CA GLU A 151 -15.48 -19.62 22.61
C GLU A 151 -14.36 -20.10 21.66
N LYS A 152 -14.70 -20.92 20.67
CA LYS A 152 -13.73 -21.48 19.71
C LYS A 152 -13.27 -20.41 18.72
N GLU A 153 -14.16 -19.55 18.26
CA GLU A 153 -13.83 -18.39 17.42
C GLU A 153 -12.87 -17.43 18.14
N MET A 154 -13.13 -17.15 19.42
CA MET A 154 -12.23 -16.35 20.26
C MET A 154 -10.85 -16.98 20.42
N ILE A 155 -10.73 -18.31 20.40
CA ILE A 155 -9.42 -19.00 20.41
C ILE A 155 -8.70 -18.78 19.09
N VAL A 156 -9.37 -18.92 17.95
CA VAL A 156 -8.79 -18.65 16.62
C VAL A 156 -8.25 -17.22 16.55
N GLU A 157 -9.06 -16.23 16.94
CA GLU A 157 -8.63 -14.82 16.98
C GLU A 157 -7.38 -14.63 17.85
N ARG A 158 -7.37 -15.20 19.06
CA ARG A 158 -6.24 -15.10 19.99
C ARG A 158 -4.97 -15.71 19.41
N ILE A 159 -5.06 -16.88 18.77
CA ILE A 159 -3.91 -17.53 18.11
C ILE A 159 -3.36 -16.62 17.01
N LEU A 160 -4.22 -16.07 16.15
CA LEU A 160 -3.80 -15.15 15.09
C LEU A 160 -3.21 -13.85 15.66
N ILE A 161 -3.76 -13.31 16.76
CA ILE A 161 -3.24 -12.10 17.44
C ILE A 161 -1.85 -12.40 17.98
N PHE A 162 -1.66 -13.59 18.57
CA PHE A 162 -0.37 -14.01 19.10
C PHE A 162 0.68 -14.11 17.99
N ILE A 163 0.38 -14.78 16.88
CA ILE A 163 1.26 -14.88 15.71
C ILE A 163 1.65 -13.48 15.22
N ARG A 164 0.66 -12.60 15.03
CA ARG A 164 0.88 -11.20 14.62
C ARG A 164 1.82 -10.47 15.59
N ASN A 165 1.52 -10.51 16.88
CA ASN A 165 2.29 -9.81 17.91
C ASN A 165 3.76 -10.23 17.86
N VAL A 166 4.05 -11.54 17.76
CA VAL A 166 5.44 -12.05 17.71
C VAL A 166 6.17 -11.57 16.45
N LEU A 167 5.52 -11.61 15.29
CA LEU A 167 6.13 -11.14 14.04
C LEU A 167 6.36 -9.62 14.02
N GLN A 168 5.48 -8.86 14.68
CA GLN A 168 5.54 -7.39 14.74
C GLN A 168 6.70 -6.85 15.58
N ILE A 169 7.19 -7.63 16.56
CA ILE A 169 8.31 -7.22 17.43
C ILE A 169 9.51 -6.76 16.59
N PRO A 170 9.99 -5.53 16.80
CA PRO A 170 11.04 -4.94 15.97
C PRO A 170 12.40 -5.61 16.23
N PRO A 171 13.24 -5.76 15.19
CA PRO A 171 14.61 -6.27 15.34
C PRO A 171 15.47 -5.33 16.20
N ASP A 172 16.50 -5.89 16.85
CA ASP A 172 17.46 -5.11 17.62
C ASP A 172 18.23 -4.15 16.67
N GLU A 173 18.39 -2.89 17.08
CA GLU A 173 19.18 -1.91 16.34
C GLU A 173 20.68 -2.25 16.38
N ASN A 174 21.12 -3.01 17.37
CA ASN A 174 22.50 -3.49 17.50
C ASN A 174 22.78 -4.79 16.75
N GLU A 175 21.77 -5.37 16.08
CA GLU A 175 21.94 -6.60 15.31
C GLU A 175 22.83 -6.34 14.08
N LYS A 176 24.08 -6.80 14.14
CA LYS A 176 25.10 -6.64 13.08
C LYS A 176 25.22 -7.85 12.15
N ARG A 177 24.21 -8.73 12.12
CA ARG A 177 24.22 -9.90 11.24
C ARG A 177 24.27 -9.46 9.77
N VAL A 178 25.05 -10.17 8.98
CA VAL A 178 25.31 -9.85 7.57
C VAL A 178 24.17 -10.37 6.69
N ASP A 179 24.03 -9.84 5.48
CA ASP A 179 23.17 -10.40 4.43
C ASP A 179 23.35 -11.91 4.25
N ASN A 180 22.24 -12.64 4.09
CA ASN A 180 22.10 -14.11 4.04
C ASN A 180 22.26 -14.88 5.37
N ASP A 181 22.56 -14.22 6.48
CA ASP A 181 22.57 -14.86 7.81
C ASP A 181 21.16 -14.92 8.42
N ALA A 182 20.85 -15.98 9.16
CA ALA A 182 19.53 -16.16 9.76
C ALA A 182 19.29 -15.15 10.89
N THR A 183 18.21 -14.39 10.77
CA THR A 183 17.76 -13.43 11.79
C THR A 183 16.87 -14.12 12.81
N VAL A 184 16.64 -13.48 13.98
CA VAL A 184 15.61 -13.95 14.92
C VAL A 184 14.23 -14.02 14.24
N HIS A 185 13.97 -13.12 13.29
CA HIS A 185 12.73 -13.16 12.53
C HIS A 185 12.68 -14.35 11.57
N ASP A 186 13.78 -14.64 10.87
CA ASP A 186 13.92 -15.79 9.96
C ASP A 186 13.75 -17.12 10.72
N GLU A 187 14.30 -17.22 11.93
CA GLU A 187 14.16 -18.39 12.79
C GLU A 187 12.69 -18.62 13.23
N VAL A 188 11.97 -17.54 13.56
CA VAL A 188 10.52 -17.61 13.82
C VAL A 188 9.76 -18.03 12.56
N LEU A 189 10.09 -17.49 11.38
CA LEU A 189 9.44 -17.88 10.12
C LEU A 189 9.67 -19.36 9.80
N TYR A 190 10.88 -19.85 10.04
CA TYR A 190 11.19 -21.26 9.90
C TYR A 190 10.36 -22.12 10.86
N ALA A 191 10.24 -21.72 12.13
CA ALA A 191 9.42 -22.42 13.13
C ALA A 191 7.92 -22.43 12.75
N LEU A 192 7.38 -21.31 12.26
CA LEU A 192 6.00 -21.21 11.75
C LEU A 192 5.76 -22.15 10.56
N ASN A 193 6.73 -22.25 9.65
CA ASN A 193 6.64 -23.14 8.50
C ASN A 193 6.67 -24.62 8.91
N THR A 194 7.67 -25.01 9.73
CA THR A 194 7.80 -26.41 10.17
C THR A 194 6.66 -26.90 11.05
N SER A 195 5.91 -26.00 11.68
CA SER A 195 4.73 -26.34 12.49
C SER A 195 3.44 -26.45 11.68
N GLY A 196 3.43 -26.08 10.40
CA GLY A 196 2.24 -26.09 9.53
C GLY A 196 1.33 -24.86 9.70
N ILE A 197 1.72 -23.85 10.49
CA ILE A 197 0.92 -22.62 10.63
C ILE A 197 0.82 -21.87 9.29
N VAL A 198 1.88 -21.89 8.49
CA VAL A 198 1.89 -21.24 7.17
C VAL A 198 0.78 -21.81 6.26
N ASP A 199 0.62 -23.13 6.23
CA ASP A 199 -0.42 -23.81 5.46
C ASP A 199 -1.83 -23.47 5.99
N LEU A 200 -1.98 -23.39 7.32
CA LEU A 200 -3.24 -22.97 7.95
C LEU A 200 -3.60 -21.51 7.59
N LEU A 201 -2.62 -20.60 7.48
CA LEU A 201 -2.85 -19.23 7.05
C LEU A 201 -3.34 -19.17 5.59
N VAL A 202 -2.75 -19.99 4.70
CA VAL A 202 -3.22 -20.12 3.31
C VAL A 202 -4.63 -20.69 3.27
N PHE A 203 -4.92 -21.72 4.07
CA PHE A 203 -6.26 -22.30 4.17
C PHE A 203 -7.31 -21.26 4.58
N ILE A 204 -7.06 -20.51 5.65
CA ILE A 204 -7.96 -19.43 6.12
C ILE A 204 -8.15 -18.38 5.02
N ALA A 205 -7.06 -17.96 4.36
CA ALA A 205 -7.11 -16.94 3.32
C ALA A 205 -7.88 -17.40 2.05
N SER A 206 -7.81 -18.69 1.72
CA SER A 206 -8.43 -19.26 0.54
C SER A 206 -9.92 -19.56 0.75
N ASN A 207 -10.34 -19.76 2.00
CA ASN A 207 -11.71 -20.12 2.32
C ASN A 207 -12.60 -18.89 2.55
N ARG A 208 -13.77 -18.87 1.91
CA ARG A 208 -14.75 -17.78 2.05
C ARG A 208 -15.52 -17.84 3.37
N SER A 209 -15.67 -19.00 4.00
CA SER A 209 -16.30 -19.10 5.32
C SER A 209 -15.50 -18.37 6.40
N GLU A 210 -14.18 -18.25 6.21
CA GLU A 210 -13.26 -17.66 7.17
C GLU A 210 -12.97 -16.17 6.89
N GLN A 211 -13.85 -15.51 6.14
CA GLN A 211 -13.63 -14.15 5.64
C GLN A 211 -13.38 -13.11 6.74
N GLN A 212 -13.95 -13.29 7.93
CA GLN A 212 -13.71 -12.44 9.10
C GLN A 212 -12.23 -12.36 9.51
N TYR A 213 -11.44 -13.39 9.23
CA TYR A 213 -10.02 -13.45 9.59
C TYR A 213 -9.09 -12.90 8.50
N HIS A 214 -9.59 -12.61 7.30
CA HIS A 214 -8.76 -12.27 6.14
C HIS A 214 -7.87 -11.04 6.34
N LEU A 215 -8.37 -10.00 7.02
CA LEU A 215 -7.59 -8.79 7.32
C LEU A 215 -6.43 -9.08 8.28
N GLN A 216 -6.69 -9.88 9.31
CA GLN A 216 -5.69 -10.27 10.29
C GLN A 216 -4.63 -11.18 9.67
N VAL A 217 -5.05 -12.14 8.82
CA VAL A 217 -4.13 -12.98 8.05
C VAL A 217 -3.29 -12.13 7.10
N LEU A 218 -3.89 -11.13 6.43
CA LEU A 218 -3.13 -10.23 5.57
C LEU A 218 -2.07 -9.43 6.35
N GLU A 219 -2.39 -9.00 7.57
CA GLU A 219 -1.41 -8.35 8.46
C GLU A 219 -0.27 -9.31 8.84
N ILE A 220 -0.59 -10.55 9.22
CA ILE A 220 0.42 -11.59 9.51
C ILE A 220 1.33 -11.81 8.30
N ILE A 221 0.75 -11.96 7.11
CA ILE A 221 1.49 -12.15 5.84
C ILE A 221 2.40 -10.96 5.56
N SER A 222 1.91 -9.73 5.77
CA SER A 222 2.73 -8.53 5.60
C SER A 222 3.93 -8.50 6.54
N LEU A 223 3.74 -9.01 7.77
CA LEU A 223 4.80 -9.12 8.75
C LEU A 223 5.75 -10.27 8.47
N MET A 224 5.30 -11.37 7.85
CA MET A 224 6.16 -12.48 7.41
C MET A 224 7.14 -12.04 6.31
N LEU A 225 6.69 -11.14 5.44
CA LEU A 225 7.41 -10.72 4.24
C LEU A 225 8.06 -9.33 4.39
N ARG A 226 7.99 -8.72 5.58
CA ARG A 226 8.38 -7.32 5.83
C ARG A 226 9.82 -6.96 5.46
N ASP A 227 10.72 -7.92 5.59
CA ASP A 227 12.16 -7.73 5.36
C ASP A 227 12.59 -8.19 3.95
N GLN A 228 11.66 -8.75 3.16
CA GLN A 228 11.93 -9.27 1.82
C GLN A 228 11.76 -8.21 0.74
N ASN A 229 12.66 -8.24 -0.25
CA ASN A 229 12.43 -7.56 -1.53
C ASN A 229 11.67 -8.51 -2.48
N ALA A 230 10.50 -8.09 -2.96
CA ALA A 230 9.64 -8.91 -3.80
C ALA A 230 10.33 -9.35 -5.11
N SER A 231 11.07 -8.45 -5.76
CA SER A 231 11.80 -8.74 -7.00
C SER A 231 12.94 -9.75 -6.81
N GLN A 232 13.64 -9.70 -5.68
CA GLN A 232 14.72 -10.63 -5.34
C GLN A 232 14.15 -12.00 -4.91
N LEU A 233 13.07 -11.99 -4.13
CA LEU A 233 12.39 -13.21 -3.68
C LEU A 233 11.84 -14.02 -4.87
N ALA A 234 11.20 -13.34 -5.83
CA ALA A 234 10.69 -13.97 -7.06
C ALA A 234 11.77 -14.71 -7.86
N LYS A 235 13.00 -14.17 -7.87
CA LYS A 235 14.14 -14.74 -8.60
C LYS A 235 14.92 -15.80 -7.82
N SER A 236 14.67 -15.94 -6.52
CA SER A 236 15.36 -16.93 -5.69
C SER A 236 15.04 -18.36 -6.17
N GLY A 237 16.03 -19.25 -6.20
CA GLY A 237 15.87 -20.63 -6.63
C GLY A 237 16.99 -21.52 -6.08
N LEU A 238 16.73 -22.84 -6.01
CA LEU A 238 17.72 -23.82 -5.51
C LEU A 238 19.00 -23.80 -6.35
N GLN A 239 18.86 -23.67 -7.67
CA GLN A 239 19.99 -23.48 -8.56
C GLN A 239 20.27 -21.98 -8.67
N ARG A 240 21.38 -21.53 -8.09
CA ARG A 240 21.95 -20.24 -8.41
C ARG A 240 22.16 -20.20 -9.92
N SER A 241 21.52 -19.26 -10.61
CA SER A 241 21.81 -19.08 -12.03
C SER A 241 23.29 -18.73 -12.19
N ILE A 242 23.96 -19.32 -13.19
CA ILE A 242 25.37 -19.05 -13.49
C ILE A 242 25.60 -17.52 -13.59
N THR A 243 24.61 -16.82 -14.15
CA THR A 243 24.57 -15.37 -14.30
C THR A 243 24.49 -14.61 -12.97
N GLU A 244 23.77 -15.11 -11.96
CA GLU A 244 23.72 -14.48 -10.62
C GLU A 244 25.06 -14.63 -9.91
N ARG A 245 25.69 -15.82 -10.00
CA ARG A 245 27.03 -16.04 -9.44
C ARG A 245 28.07 -15.14 -10.09
N GLU A 246 28.09 -15.06 -11.41
CA GLU A 246 29.01 -14.19 -12.16
C GLU A 246 28.80 -12.71 -11.81
N LYS A 247 27.54 -12.28 -11.61
CA LYS A 247 27.21 -10.91 -11.22
C LYS A 247 27.62 -10.58 -9.79
N ASP A 248 27.43 -11.51 -8.86
CA ASP A 248 27.90 -11.40 -7.47
C ASP A 248 29.43 -11.33 -7.43
N GLU A 249 30.12 -12.21 -8.17
CA GLU A 249 31.57 -12.19 -8.28
C GLU A 249 32.07 -10.86 -8.90
N ALA A 250 31.42 -10.38 -9.96
CA ALA A 250 31.75 -9.10 -10.59
C ALA A 250 31.51 -7.90 -9.66
N THR A 251 30.42 -7.88 -8.89
CA THR A 251 30.14 -6.82 -7.91
C THR A 251 31.12 -6.84 -6.74
N LEU A 252 31.48 -8.02 -6.24
CA LEU A 252 32.53 -8.18 -5.21
C LEU A 252 33.90 -7.74 -5.74
N LEU A 253 34.25 -8.10 -6.99
CA LEU A 253 35.47 -7.65 -7.64
C LEU A 253 35.48 -6.13 -7.81
N ALA A 254 34.38 -5.53 -8.28
CA ALA A 254 34.25 -4.09 -8.42
C ALA A 254 34.37 -3.36 -7.07
N ALA A 255 33.76 -3.90 -6.01
CA ALA A 255 33.88 -3.38 -4.66
C ALA A 255 35.32 -3.45 -4.15
N ARG A 256 35.98 -4.60 -4.33
CA ARG A 256 37.39 -4.81 -3.98
C ARG A 256 38.32 -3.89 -4.75
N LEU A 257 38.10 -3.69 -6.06
CA LEU A 257 38.87 -2.78 -6.90
C LEU A 257 38.69 -1.34 -6.45
N LYS A 258 37.45 -0.91 -6.15
CA LYS A 258 37.15 0.42 -5.62
C LYS A 258 37.78 0.65 -4.25
N GLU A 259 37.81 -0.35 -3.38
CA GLU A 259 38.49 -0.27 -2.09
C GLU A 259 40.01 -0.19 -2.26
N LYS A 260 40.58 -1.02 -3.15
CA LYS A 260 42.00 -0.97 -3.50
C LYS A 260 42.38 0.38 -4.10
N GLU A 261 41.55 0.94 -4.97
CA GLU A 261 41.75 2.26 -5.55
C GLU A 261 41.67 3.35 -4.48
N LYS A 262 40.66 3.33 -3.60
CA LYS A 262 40.59 4.26 -2.46
C LYS A 262 41.80 4.15 -1.54
N LYS A 263 42.25 2.92 -1.27
CA LYS A 263 43.46 2.66 -0.47
C LYS A 263 44.70 3.20 -1.18
N MET A 264 44.85 2.93 -2.47
CA MET A 264 45.93 3.49 -3.29
C MET A 264 45.88 5.00 -3.39
N GLN A 265 44.71 5.61 -3.54
CA GLN A 265 44.54 7.06 -3.54
C GLN A 265 44.87 7.66 -2.18
N LYS A 266 44.47 7.02 -1.06
CA LYS A 266 44.89 7.43 0.28
C LYS A 266 46.40 7.31 0.45
N VAL A 267 47.01 6.19 0.03
CA VAL A 267 48.46 6.02 0.06
C VAL A 267 49.13 7.08 -0.82
N ARG A 268 48.69 7.33 -2.05
CA ARG A 268 49.24 8.39 -2.90
C ARG A 268 49.08 9.80 -2.30
N LYS A 269 47.98 10.07 -1.58
CA LYS A 269 47.70 11.37 -0.95
C LYS A 269 48.48 11.59 0.36
N TYR A 270 48.71 10.53 1.13
CA TYR A 270 49.25 10.63 2.51
C TYR A 270 50.63 10.00 2.68
N ALA A 271 51.03 9.07 1.81
CA ALA A 271 52.39 8.58 1.69
C ALA A 271 53.12 9.41 0.62
N GLY A 272 53.43 10.66 0.96
CA GLY A 272 54.50 11.36 0.26
C GLY A 272 55.81 10.59 0.44
N ALA A 273 56.79 10.78 -0.44
CA ALA A 273 58.12 10.18 -0.30
C ALA A 273 58.89 10.62 0.96
N ARG A 274 58.30 11.49 1.81
CA ARG A 274 58.90 12.13 2.98
C ARG A 274 57.91 12.18 4.14
N HIS A 275 58.43 12.20 5.37
CA HIS A 275 57.64 12.14 6.60
C HIS A 275 56.67 13.33 6.77
N SER A 276 55.66 13.20 7.64
CA SER A 276 54.62 14.22 7.87
C SER A 276 55.16 15.60 8.25
N HIS A 277 56.34 15.69 8.86
CA HIS A 277 57.02 16.96 9.21
C HIS A 277 57.78 17.62 8.04
N PHE A 278 57.86 16.99 6.87
CA PHE A 278 58.48 17.53 5.66
C PHE A 278 57.42 18.22 4.78
N GLY A 279 56.68 19.17 5.36
CA GLY A 279 55.73 20.01 4.62
C GLY A 279 56.44 21.29 4.17
N GLY A 280 56.59 21.50 2.86
CA GLY A 280 57.05 22.81 2.37
C GLY A 280 56.05 23.90 2.76
N THR A 281 56.55 25.07 3.15
CA THR A 281 55.72 26.25 3.45
C THR A 281 55.60 27.07 2.17
N TYR A 282 54.37 27.19 1.67
CA TYR A 282 54.02 27.97 0.49
C TYR A 282 53.30 29.25 0.91
N ILE A 283 53.48 30.31 0.14
CA ILE A 283 52.78 31.58 0.30
C ILE A 283 51.71 31.66 -0.77
N VAL A 284 50.46 31.89 -0.37
CA VAL A 284 49.37 32.16 -1.33
C VAL A 284 49.44 33.63 -1.70
N GLN A 285 49.87 33.90 -2.95
CA GLN A 285 49.91 35.26 -3.47
C GLN A 285 48.48 35.85 -3.52
N ASN A 286 48.36 37.15 -3.22
CA ASN A 286 47.11 37.92 -3.22
C ASN A 286 46.06 37.51 -2.17
N MET A 287 46.45 36.75 -1.14
CA MET A 287 45.62 36.50 0.04
C MET A 287 46.38 36.88 1.32
N LYS A 288 45.75 37.75 2.13
CA LYS A 288 46.24 38.08 3.46
C LYS A 288 45.70 37.09 4.49
N ALA A 289 46.52 36.74 5.48
CA ALA A 289 46.12 36.02 6.68
C ALA A 289 45.40 36.98 7.65
N ILE A 290 45.31 36.63 8.93
CA ILE A 290 44.85 37.55 9.97
C ILE A 290 45.90 38.67 10.10
N GLY A 291 45.56 39.90 9.68
CA GLY A 291 46.45 41.06 9.67
C GLY A 291 47.04 41.38 8.28
N ASP A 292 48.24 41.97 8.24
CA ASP A 292 48.94 42.34 6.98
C ASP A 292 49.86 41.25 6.42
N ASN A 293 50.00 40.12 7.11
CA ASN A 293 50.86 39.03 6.69
C ASN A 293 50.22 38.20 5.57
N GLN A 294 51.04 37.66 4.66
CA GLN A 294 50.57 36.79 3.58
C GLN A 294 50.16 35.41 4.13
N LEU A 295 49.17 34.77 3.50
CA LEU A 295 48.65 33.47 3.93
C LEU A 295 49.67 32.34 3.67
N LEU A 296 50.05 31.64 4.74
CA LEU A 296 50.91 30.47 4.69
C LEU A 296 50.09 29.18 4.48
N CYS A 297 50.56 28.31 3.61
CA CYS A 297 49.95 27.02 3.29
C CYS A 297 51.00 25.92 3.30
N HIS A 298 50.71 24.77 3.90
CA HIS A 298 51.65 23.64 3.97
C HIS A 298 51.40 22.56 2.90
N LYS A 299 50.53 22.86 1.93
CA LYS A 299 50.21 22.00 0.79
C LYS A 299 50.24 22.82 -0.50
N PRO A 300 50.88 22.33 -1.58
CA PRO A 300 50.82 23.01 -2.87
C PRO A 300 49.41 22.81 -3.47
N TYR A 301 48.64 23.89 -3.55
CA TYR A 301 47.35 23.89 -4.24
C TYR A 301 47.58 24.15 -5.73
N GLN A 302 47.21 23.21 -6.61
CA GLN A 302 47.31 23.40 -8.06
C GLN A 302 46.25 24.39 -8.60
N LYS A 303 45.18 24.61 -7.84
CA LYS A 303 44.02 25.44 -8.19
C LYS A 303 43.46 26.13 -6.95
N ILE A 304 43.00 27.37 -7.07
CA ILE A 304 42.48 28.18 -5.95
C ILE A 304 41.19 27.56 -5.38
N GLU A 305 40.38 26.90 -6.21
CA GLU A 305 39.16 26.20 -5.77
C GLU A 305 39.44 25.01 -4.84
N ALA A 306 40.69 24.53 -4.79
CA ALA A 306 41.12 23.49 -3.86
C ALA A 306 41.50 24.06 -2.47
N LEU A 307 41.54 25.39 -2.31
CA LEU A 307 41.82 26.08 -1.06
C LEU A 307 40.55 26.11 -0.18
N ASP A 308 40.25 24.98 0.46
CA ASP A 308 39.09 24.85 1.34
C ASP A 308 39.50 24.98 2.83
N PHE A 309 39.23 26.15 3.41
CA PHE A 309 39.45 26.45 4.84
C PHE A 309 38.45 25.75 5.78
N GLY A 310 37.49 25.02 5.23
CA GLY A 310 36.46 24.29 5.96
C GLY A 310 36.78 22.83 6.23
N GLN A 311 37.84 22.24 5.65
CA GLN A 311 38.11 20.80 5.77
C GLN A 311 38.40 20.35 7.21
N ASP A 312 39.14 21.16 7.97
CA ASP A 312 39.47 20.88 9.37
C ASP A 312 38.45 21.47 10.36
N LYS A 313 37.45 22.22 9.86
CA LYS A 313 36.35 22.70 10.70
C LYS A 313 35.39 21.54 10.95
N LYS A 314 35.25 21.13 12.22
CA LYS A 314 34.21 20.19 12.65
C LYS A 314 32.85 20.71 12.17
N LYS A 315 32.20 19.99 11.27
CA LYS A 315 30.85 20.31 10.80
C LYS A 315 29.95 20.47 12.03
N VAL A 316 29.34 21.64 12.19
CA VAL A 316 28.41 21.90 13.29
C VAL A 316 27.24 20.93 13.14
N ALA A 317 26.97 20.12 14.16
CA ALA A 317 25.90 19.15 14.13
C ALA A 317 24.56 19.88 13.95
N LYS A 318 23.81 19.55 12.90
CA LYS A 318 22.47 20.11 12.70
C LYS A 318 21.59 19.78 13.92
N PRO A 319 20.87 20.76 14.49
CA PRO A 319 19.96 20.52 15.61
C PRO A 319 18.89 19.51 15.19
N LYS A 320 18.41 18.68 16.13
CA LYS A 320 17.52 17.53 15.84
C LYS A 320 16.29 17.91 14.99
N ASN A 321 15.72 19.09 15.22
CA ASN A 321 14.52 19.58 14.52
C ASN A 321 14.78 20.07 13.08
N LYS A 322 16.06 20.20 12.67
CA LYS A 322 16.47 20.57 11.30
C LYS A 322 17.19 19.43 10.58
N ARG A 323 17.08 18.20 11.11
CA ARG A 323 17.64 17.01 10.46
C ARG A 323 16.61 16.49 9.46
N PRO A 324 17.05 16.07 8.27
CA PRO A 324 16.14 15.45 7.30
C PRO A 324 15.56 14.16 7.87
N MET A 325 14.40 13.77 7.35
CA MET A 325 13.75 12.52 7.73
C MET A 325 14.69 11.34 7.43
N THR A 326 14.79 10.40 8.37
CA THR A 326 15.61 9.20 8.17
C THR A 326 14.93 8.27 7.18
N ASP A 327 15.73 7.70 6.27
CA ASP A 327 15.24 6.73 5.30
C ASP A 327 14.68 5.48 6.04
N PRO A 328 13.65 4.81 5.48
CA PRO A 328 13.20 3.53 6.00
C PRO A 328 14.37 2.54 6.03
N ARG A 329 14.37 1.62 7.00
CA ARG A 329 15.42 0.59 7.15
C ARG A 329 15.54 -0.18 5.83
N ASN A 330 16.77 -0.36 5.35
CA ASN A 330 17.02 -1.05 4.09
C ASN A 330 16.51 -2.48 4.15
N GLU A 331 15.97 -2.95 3.02
CA GLU A 331 15.59 -4.35 2.80
C GLU A 331 16.83 -5.23 2.93
N ARG A 332 16.70 -6.36 3.64
CA ARG A 332 17.79 -7.29 3.92
C ARG A 332 17.57 -8.56 3.10
N THR A 333 18.65 -9.24 2.76
CA THR A 333 18.54 -10.60 2.19
C THR A 333 18.55 -11.64 3.32
N SER A 334 17.43 -12.36 3.50
CA SER A 334 17.34 -13.50 4.45
C SER A 334 18.08 -14.73 3.92
N ALA A 335 18.31 -15.70 4.80
CA ALA A 335 18.89 -17.00 4.43
C ALA A 335 18.14 -17.66 3.27
N LEU A 336 18.87 -18.40 2.40
CA LEU A 336 18.29 -18.98 1.18
C LEU A 336 17.12 -19.94 1.47
N SER A 337 17.23 -20.77 2.50
CA SER A 337 16.16 -21.69 2.91
C SER A 337 14.85 -20.96 3.22
N VAL A 338 14.92 -19.86 3.97
CA VAL A 338 13.76 -19.03 4.30
C VAL A 338 13.21 -18.34 3.06
N ARG A 339 14.08 -17.85 2.15
CA ARG A 339 13.63 -17.26 0.89
C ARG A 339 12.88 -18.25 0.00
N LEU A 340 13.31 -19.51 -0.04
CA LEU A 340 12.61 -20.55 -0.80
C LEU A 340 11.22 -20.83 -0.22
N VAL A 341 11.12 -20.99 1.10
CA VAL A 341 9.84 -21.15 1.81
C VAL A 341 8.90 -19.97 1.56
N LEU A 342 9.39 -18.73 1.73
CA LEU A 342 8.58 -17.54 1.49
C LEU A 342 8.17 -17.39 0.03
N LYS A 343 9.03 -17.81 -0.92
CA LYS A 343 8.70 -17.81 -2.35
C LYS A 343 7.57 -18.80 -2.65
N GLU A 344 7.67 -20.04 -2.14
CA GLU A 344 6.63 -21.06 -2.31
C GLU A 344 5.29 -20.58 -1.74
N PHE A 345 5.32 -20.03 -0.52
CA PHE A 345 4.16 -19.38 0.09
C PHE A 345 3.57 -18.26 -0.78
N CYS A 346 4.38 -17.34 -1.31
CA CYS A 346 3.88 -16.26 -2.16
C CYS A 346 3.22 -16.79 -3.44
N ILE A 347 3.75 -17.87 -4.03
CA ILE A 347 3.16 -18.52 -5.20
C ILE A 347 1.81 -19.10 -4.84
N GLU A 348 1.72 -19.86 -3.75
CA GLU A 348 0.47 -20.48 -3.31
C GLU A 348 -0.60 -19.43 -2.97
N PHE A 349 -0.24 -18.40 -2.21
CA PHE A 349 -1.14 -17.32 -1.84
C PHE A 349 -1.68 -16.55 -3.06
N LEU A 350 -0.83 -16.26 -4.06
CA LEU A 350 -1.25 -15.63 -5.32
C LEU A 350 -2.23 -16.50 -6.11
N ASN A 351 -2.01 -17.82 -6.11
CA ASN A 351 -2.87 -18.76 -6.82
C ASN A 351 -4.23 -18.94 -6.11
N ALA A 352 -4.22 -19.07 -4.78
CA ALA A 352 -5.36 -19.56 -4.03
C ALA A 352 -6.23 -18.46 -3.40
N ALA A 353 -5.64 -17.34 -2.96
CA ALA A 353 -6.31 -16.43 -2.02
C ALA A 353 -6.18 -14.92 -2.33
N TYR A 354 -5.15 -14.48 -3.07
CA TYR A 354 -4.85 -13.05 -3.19
C TYR A 354 -6.04 -12.20 -3.65
N ASN A 355 -6.69 -12.57 -4.76
CA ASN A 355 -7.80 -11.79 -5.30
C ASN A 355 -9.01 -11.74 -4.32
N SER A 356 -9.35 -12.85 -3.65
CA SER A 356 -10.47 -12.90 -2.71
C SER A 356 -10.19 -12.05 -1.47
N VAL A 357 -9.00 -12.19 -0.88
CA VAL A 357 -8.57 -11.44 0.30
C VAL A 357 -8.50 -9.95 0.00
N MET A 358 -7.90 -9.57 -1.13
CA MET A 358 -7.80 -8.15 -1.52
C MET A 358 -9.16 -7.54 -1.84
N ARG A 359 -10.09 -8.31 -2.43
CA ARG A 359 -11.46 -7.84 -2.67
C ARG A 359 -12.19 -7.57 -1.36
N TYR A 360 -12.11 -8.49 -0.40
CA TYR A 360 -12.70 -8.27 0.92
C TYR A 360 -12.07 -7.09 1.64
N ALA A 361 -10.74 -7.02 1.68
CA ALA A 361 -10.02 -5.93 2.32
C ALA A 361 -10.40 -4.57 1.72
N ARG A 362 -10.57 -4.50 0.39
CA ARG A 362 -11.06 -3.30 -0.29
C ARG A 362 -12.48 -2.93 0.15
N SER A 363 -13.40 -3.89 0.23
CA SER A 363 -14.77 -3.64 0.70
C SER A 363 -14.78 -3.10 2.14
N SER A 364 -13.98 -3.67 3.04
CA SER A 364 -13.84 -3.19 4.42
C SER A 364 -13.27 -1.78 4.48
N ILE A 365 -12.24 -1.48 3.67
CA ILE A 365 -11.65 -0.14 3.59
C ILE A 365 -12.65 0.88 3.06
N VAL A 366 -13.44 0.56 2.03
CA VAL A 366 -14.42 1.52 1.48
C VAL A 366 -15.56 1.79 2.47
N GLY A 367 -15.93 0.79 3.29
CA GLY A 367 -16.95 0.91 4.33
C GLY A 367 -16.53 1.75 5.54
N ASP A 368 -15.27 1.61 6.03
CA ASP A 368 -14.80 2.24 7.27
C ASP A 368 -13.38 2.85 7.19
N ALA A 369 -13.06 3.50 6.06
CA ALA A 369 -11.72 4.00 5.74
C ALA A 369 -11.06 4.92 6.79
N ARG A 370 -11.84 5.54 7.68
CA ARG A 370 -11.33 6.56 8.62
C ARG A 370 -10.78 5.95 9.89
N ASN A 371 -11.41 4.89 10.42
CA ASN A 371 -11.04 4.30 11.70
C ASN A 371 -9.89 3.28 11.57
N ASN A 372 -9.73 2.63 10.42
CA ASN A 372 -8.80 1.51 10.27
C ASN A 372 -7.55 1.82 9.43
N GLN A 373 -6.80 2.87 9.80
CA GLN A 373 -5.61 3.30 9.04
C GLN A 373 -4.50 2.23 8.96
N SER A 374 -4.40 1.37 9.96
CA SER A 374 -3.43 0.26 9.99
C SER A 374 -3.79 -0.82 8.94
N GLU A 375 -5.08 -1.10 8.75
CA GLU A 375 -5.57 -2.03 7.72
C GLU A 375 -5.33 -1.47 6.31
N VAL A 376 -5.58 -0.17 6.09
CA VAL A 376 -5.26 0.49 4.81
C VAL A 376 -3.75 0.41 4.52
N THR A 377 -2.91 0.63 5.52
CA THR A 377 -1.46 0.52 5.39
C THR A 377 -1.07 -0.90 4.98
N CYS A 378 -1.66 -1.92 5.62
CA CYS A 378 -1.44 -3.32 5.28
C CYS A 378 -1.87 -3.63 3.83
N TYR A 379 -3.05 -3.17 3.42
CA TYR A 379 -3.56 -3.34 2.06
C TYR A 379 -2.64 -2.72 1.00
N LEU A 380 -2.19 -1.47 1.20
CA LEU A 380 -1.27 -0.81 0.27
C LEU A 380 0.08 -1.51 0.20
N TRP A 381 0.57 -2.03 1.33
CA TRP A 381 1.78 -2.83 1.38
C TRP A 381 1.63 -4.13 0.59
N ALA A 382 0.54 -4.87 0.80
CA ALA A 382 0.26 -6.13 0.12
C ALA A 382 0.07 -5.94 -1.38
N LEU A 383 -0.67 -4.89 -1.78
CA LEU A 383 -0.81 -4.49 -3.18
C LEU A 383 0.56 -4.31 -3.82
N ARG A 384 1.41 -3.45 -3.24
CA ARG A 384 2.77 -3.21 -3.76
C ARG A 384 3.57 -4.51 -3.84
N PHE A 385 3.65 -5.27 -2.74
CA PHE A 385 4.54 -6.43 -2.64
C PHE A 385 4.16 -7.54 -3.63
N PHE A 386 2.89 -7.95 -3.64
CA PHE A 386 2.45 -9.09 -4.45
C PHE A 386 2.36 -8.77 -5.94
N MET A 387 2.03 -7.53 -6.31
CA MET A 387 2.08 -7.10 -7.71
C MET A 387 3.54 -7.07 -8.22
N GLU A 388 4.47 -6.53 -7.41
CA GLU A 388 5.90 -6.54 -7.72
C GLU A 388 6.45 -7.97 -7.86
N PHE A 389 6.05 -8.87 -6.95
CA PHE A 389 6.43 -10.29 -6.98
C PHE A 389 5.90 -10.97 -8.25
N ASN A 390 4.60 -10.82 -8.55
CA ASN A 390 3.98 -11.40 -9.74
C ASN A 390 4.68 -10.93 -11.03
N ARG A 391 5.01 -9.62 -11.11
CA ARG A 391 5.72 -9.03 -12.26
C ARG A 391 7.11 -9.64 -12.47
N HIS A 392 7.79 -10.08 -11.42
CA HIS A 392 9.15 -10.61 -11.51
C HIS A 392 9.26 -12.14 -11.53
N TYR A 393 8.24 -12.88 -11.13
CA TYR A 393 8.25 -14.35 -11.12
C TYR A 393 7.79 -14.95 -12.45
N LYS A 394 6.47 -14.91 -12.71
CA LYS A 394 5.81 -15.37 -13.94
C LYS A 394 4.59 -14.50 -14.14
N PHE A 395 4.80 -13.35 -14.79
CA PHE A 395 3.78 -12.32 -14.87
C PHE A 395 2.50 -12.84 -15.53
N GLU A 396 1.48 -13.02 -14.71
CA GLU A 396 0.15 -13.42 -15.14
C GLU A 396 -0.89 -12.51 -14.49
N VAL A 397 -1.71 -11.86 -15.31
CA VAL A 397 -2.67 -10.85 -14.84
C VAL A 397 -3.80 -11.47 -14.01
N LYS A 398 -4.12 -12.75 -14.26
CA LYS A 398 -5.16 -13.48 -13.52
C LYS A 398 -4.93 -13.50 -12.01
N TYR A 399 -3.67 -13.49 -11.55
CA TYR A 399 -3.34 -13.53 -10.13
C TYR A 399 -3.52 -12.20 -9.40
N VAL A 400 -3.58 -11.09 -10.15
CA VAL A 400 -3.63 -9.73 -9.57
C VAL A 400 -4.76 -8.89 -10.18
N SER A 401 -5.77 -9.55 -10.75
CA SER A 401 -6.86 -8.91 -11.48
C SER A 401 -7.71 -8.00 -10.59
N GLU A 402 -7.86 -8.31 -9.29
CA GLU A 402 -8.60 -7.46 -8.34
C GLU A 402 -7.89 -6.11 -8.11
N THR A 403 -6.57 -6.13 -8.05
CA THR A 403 -5.75 -4.95 -7.69
C THR A 403 -5.37 -4.07 -8.89
N ILE A 404 -5.75 -4.44 -10.11
CA ILE A 404 -5.46 -3.66 -11.33
C ILE A 404 -6.75 -3.18 -12.00
N SER A 405 -7.30 -2.09 -11.48
CA SER A 405 -8.46 -1.42 -12.06
C SER A 405 -8.40 0.10 -11.84
N THR A 406 -9.20 0.86 -12.59
CA THR A 406 -9.32 2.32 -12.40
C THR A 406 -9.75 2.69 -10.98
N GLY A 407 -10.62 1.88 -10.37
CA GLY A 407 -11.06 2.07 -8.98
C GLY A 407 -9.92 1.92 -7.97
N ILE A 408 -8.91 1.09 -8.25
CA ILE A 408 -7.73 0.96 -7.39
C ILE A 408 -6.78 2.16 -7.56
N PHE A 409 -6.60 2.66 -8.78
CA PHE A 409 -5.86 3.92 -8.99
C PHE A 409 -6.50 5.07 -8.20
N HIS A 410 -7.83 5.18 -8.24
CA HIS A 410 -8.57 6.15 -7.43
C HIS A 410 -8.36 5.95 -5.93
N LEU A 411 -8.45 4.71 -5.44
CA LEU A 411 -8.25 4.39 -4.03
C LEU A 411 -6.85 4.83 -3.55
N VAL A 412 -5.80 4.46 -4.28
CA VAL A 412 -4.41 4.79 -3.90
C VAL A 412 -4.19 6.31 -3.96
N GLN A 413 -4.68 6.99 -5.00
CA GLN A 413 -4.55 8.44 -5.13
C GLN A 413 -5.27 9.17 -3.98
N ARG A 414 -6.49 8.78 -3.64
CA ARG A 414 -7.24 9.36 -2.51
C ARG A 414 -6.51 9.16 -1.17
N GLN A 415 -5.85 8.01 -0.98
CA GLN A 415 -5.04 7.78 0.22
C GLN A 415 -3.77 8.64 0.23
N MET A 416 -3.13 8.87 -0.92
CA MET A 416 -1.99 9.80 -1.02
C MET A 416 -2.38 11.23 -0.62
N GLU A 417 -3.51 11.72 -1.12
CA GLU A 417 -4.04 13.04 -0.73
C GLU A 417 -4.36 13.09 0.76
N HIS A 418 -5.07 12.09 1.28
CA HIS A 418 -5.40 12.01 2.70
C HIS A 418 -4.15 12.03 3.60
N TYR A 419 -3.12 11.22 3.27
CA TYR A 419 -1.89 11.21 4.06
C TYR A 419 -1.13 12.53 3.98
N TYR A 420 -1.17 13.21 2.83
CA TYR A 420 -0.58 14.54 2.69
C TYR A 420 -1.33 15.58 3.54
N ASP A 421 -2.67 15.57 3.55
CA ASP A 421 -3.48 16.44 4.40
C ASP A 421 -3.22 16.18 5.90
N MET A 422 -3.02 14.91 6.29
CA MET A 422 -2.66 14.55 7.65
C MET A 422 -1.25 15.02 8.05
N ILE A 423 -0.30 15.09 7.12
CA ILE A 423 1.03 15.70 7.37
C ILE A 423 0.89 17.20 7.67
N ILE A 424 -0.05 17.88 7.04
CA ILE A 424 -0.29 19.32 7.23
C ILE A 424 -1.03 19.59 8.56
N THR A 425 -2.07 18.81 8.84
CA THR A 425 -2.96 19.01 9.99
C THR A 425 -2.39 18.43 11.29
N ASP A 426 -1.92 17.18 11.29
CA ASP A 426 -1.38 16.49 12.47
C ASP A 426 0.15 16.59 12.55
N LYS A 427 0.61 17.77 12.99
CA LYS A 427 2.05 18.08 13.13
C LYS A 427 2.79 17.18 14.13
N LYS A 428 2.09 16.47 15.03
CA LYS A 428 2.71 15.56 16.01
C LYS A 428 3.10 14.23 15.38
N LYS A 429 2.31 13.74 14.41
CA LYS A 429 2.51 12.43 13.76
C LYS A 429 3.13 12.52 12.35
N ILE A 430 3.81 13.61 12.01
CA ILE A 430 4.48 13.78 10.69
C ILE A 430 5.28 12.54 10.26
N PRO A 431 6.13 11.91 11.10
CA PRO A 431 6.89 10.74 10.68
C PRO A 431 6.02 9.53 10.31
N LEU A 432 4.89 9.34 11.00
CA LEU A 432 3.95 8.25 10.72
C LEU A 432 3.26 8.48 9.37
N TRP A 433 2.68 9.68 9.18
CA TRP A 433 1.97 10.03 7.95
C TRP A 433 2.90 10.06 6.74
N SER A 434 4.15 10.49 6.92
CA SER A 434 5.17 10.47 5.85
C SER A 434 5.54 9.06 5.42
N ARG A 435 5.62 8.10 6.35
CA ARG A 435 5.82 6.68 6.02
C ARG A 435 4.62 6.08 5.27
N ARG A 436 3.39 6.41 5.68
CA ARG A 436 2.16 5.98 5.01
C ARG A 436 2.05 6.56 3.59
N LEU A 437 2.38 7.85 3.41
CA LEU A 437 2.46 8.49 2.11
C LEU A 437 3.50 7.82 1.20
N HIS A 438 4.69 7.52 1.72
CA HIS A 438 5.72 6.83 0.96
C HIS A 438 5.25 5.44 0.51
N LEU A 439 4.56 4.70 1.37
CA LEU A 439 3.98 3.41 1.00
C LEU A 439 2.93 3.53 -0.11
N ALA A 440 2.03 4.52 -0.01
CA ALA A 440 1.03 4.78 -1.03
C ALA A 440 1.65 5.17 -2.38
N LEU A 441 2.71 5.98 -2.37
CA LEU A 441 3.48 6.31 -3.57
C LEU A 441 4.10 5.05 -4.21
N LYS A 442 4.70 4.16 -3.41
CA LYS A 442 5.25 2.90 -3.92
C LYS A 442 4.16 1.98 -4.49
N ALA A 443 2.99 1.92 -3.85
CA ALA A 443 1.83 1.20 -4.39
C ALA A 443 1.40 1.78 -5.76
N TYR A 444 1.29 3.10 -5.87
CA TYR A 444 0.98 3.79 -7.13
C TYR A 444 2.03 3.50 -8.21
N GLN A 445 3.31 3.52 -7.84
CA GLN A 445 4.41 3.20 -8.73
C GLN A 445 4.31 1.76 -9.28
N GLU A 446 3.96 0.79 -8.44
CA GLU A 446 3.81 -0.60 -8.88
C GLU A 446 2.58 -0.81 -9.78
N LEU A 447 1.49 -0.05 -9.57
CA LEU A 447 0.38 -0.02 -10.52
C LEU A 447 0.83 0.43 -11.92
N LEU A 448 1.67 1.48 -11.99
CA LEU A 448 2.24 1.94 -13.27
C LEU A 448 3.17 0.90 -13.91
N TYR A 449 4.03 0.24 -13.13
CA TYR A 449 4.90 -0.82 -13.64
C TYR A 449 4.10 -2.03 -14.13
N THR A 450 3.03 -2.38 -13.45
CA THR A 450 2.12 -3.45 -13.88
C THR A 450 1.46 -3.09 -15.21
N LEU A 451 0.97 -1.86 -15.38
CA LEU A 451 0.44 -1.39 -16.67
C LEU A 451 1.49 -1.39 -17.80
N LEU A 452 2.77 -1.18 -17.48
CA LEU A 452 3.86 -1.31 -18.45
C LEU A 452 4.11 -2.77 -18.84
N ALA A 453 4.04 -3.69 -17.88
CA ALA A 453 4.15 -5.13 -18.14
C ALA A 453 2.95 -5.67 -18.95
N MET A 454 1.73 -5.20 -18.67
CA MET A 454 0.53 -5.56 -19.42
C MET A 454 0.63 -5.18 -20.91
N ASP A 455 1.27 -4.05 -21.25
CA ASP A 455 1.49 -3.67 -22.65
C ASP A 455 2.38 -4.64 -23.43
N GLN A 456 3.29 -5.31 -22.73
CA GLN A 456 4.24 -6.25 -23.30
C GLN A 456 3.69 -7.69 -23.32
N SER A 457 2.49 -7.91 -22.77
CA SER A 457 1.87 -9.22 -22.74
C SER A 457 1.51 -9.71 -24.14
N ILE A 458 1.57 -11.03 -24.32
CA ILE A 458 1.24 -11.70 -25.58
C ILE A 458 -0.28 -11.61 -25.84
N ASP A 459 -1.07 -11.70 -24.76
CA ASP A 459 -2.53 -11.66 -24.83
C ASP A 459 -3.04 -10.29 -25.30
N ARG A 460 -3.96 -10.32 -26.26
CA ARG A 460 -4.62 -9.11 -26.77
C ARG A 460 -5.59 -8.52 -25.76
N SER A 461 -6.30 -9.36 -25.00
CA SER A 461 -7.29 -8.90 -24.01
C SER A 461 -6.64 -8.04 -22.93
N VAL A 462 -5.52 -8.52 -22.39
CA VAL A 462 -4.71 -7.82 -21.39
C VAL A 462 -4.18 -6.48 -21.91
N ARG A 463 -3.71 -6.43 -23.17
CA ARG A 463 -3.27 -5.18 -23.80
C ARG A 463 -4.41 -4.20 -24.01
N GLU A 464 -5.61 -4.66 -24.34
CA GLU A 464 -6.80 -3.83 -24.47
C GLU A 464 -7.24 -3.28 -23.10
N SER A 465 -7.27 -4.11 -22.06
CA SER A 465 -7.53 -3.65 -20.68
C SER A 465 -6.51 -2.60 -20.22
N SER A 466 -5.23 -2.80 -20.50
CA SER A 466 -4.17 -1.82 -20.22
C SER A 466 -4.43 -0.47 -20.91
N LYS A 467 -4.85 -0.49 -22.18
CA LYS A 467 -5.19 0.74 -22.94
C LYS A 467 -6.38 1.48 -22.31
N VAL A 468 -7.42 0.77 -21.91
CA VAL A 468 -8.61 1.36 -21.26
C VAL A 468 -8.22 2.01 -19.94
N ILE A 469 -7.46 1.31 -19.09
CA ILE A 469 -7.00 1.86 -17.81
C ILE A 469 -6.11 3.09 -18.04
N LYS A 470 -5.17 3.04 -19.00
CA LYS A 470 -4.31 4.19 -19.35
C LYS A 470 -5.11 5.40 -19.83
N SER A 471 -6.10 5.18 -20.69
CA SER A 471 -6.99 6.25 -21.15
C SER A 471 -7.63 6.94 -19.94
N ASN A 472 -8.24 6.17 -19.04
CA ASN A 472 -8.88 6.72 -17.85
C ASN A 472 -7.88 7.42 -16.92
N VAL A 473 -6.68 6.87 -16.73
CA VAL A 473 -5.64 7.48 -15.89
C VAL A 473 -5.12 8.80 -16.48
N PHE A 474 -4.96 8.89 -17.81
CA PHE A 474 -4.39 10.09 -18.45
C PHE A 474 -5.41 11.19 -18.73
N TYR A 475 -6.70 10.89 -18.90
CA TYR A 475 -7.71 11.93 -19.13
C TYR A 475 -8.15 12.62 -17.83
N VAL A 476 -8.22 11.87 -16.74
CA VAL A 476 -8.63 12.39 -15.42
C VAL A 476 -7.55 13.35 -14.87
N PRO A 477 -7.87 14.65 -14.67
CA PRO A 477 -6.92 15.67 -14.21
C PRO A 477 -6.24 15.32 -12.88
N GLU A 478 -7.00 14.76 -11.94
CA GLU A 478 -6.56 14.43 -10.58
C GLU A 478 -5.32 13.52 -10.61
N TYR A 479 -5.32 12.48 -11.45
CA TYR A 479 -4.17 11.57 -11.58
C TYR A 479 -2.96 12.24 -12.23
N ARG A 480 -3.18 13.13 -13.21
CA ARG A 480 -2.10 13.86 -13.88
C ARG A 480 -1.42 14.85 -12.95
N GLU A 481 -2.20 15.52 -12.11
CA GLU A 481 -1.70 16.55 -11.21
C GLU A 481 -1.12 15.96 -9.92
N THR A 482 -1.55 14.77 -9.49
CA THR A 482 -1.10 14.12 -8.25
C THR A 482 0.43 14.02 -8.17
N ILE A 483 1.12 13.51 -9.20
CA ILE A 483 2.58 13.34 -9.12
C ILE A 483 3.29 14.70 -9.13
N LEU A 484 2.80 15.65 -9.92
CA LEU A 484 3.36 16.99 -9.99
C LEU A 484 3.18 17.74 -8.66
N SER A 485 2.00 17.65 -8.04
CA SER A 485 1.72 18.27 -6.75
C SER A 485 2.65 17.70 -5.67
N GLN A 486 2.84 16.38 -5.63
CA GLN A 486 3.77 15.73 -4.70
C GLN A 486 5.23 16.19 -4.90
N LEU A 487 5.67 16.43 -6.14
CA LEU A 487 7.01 16.97 -6.43
C LEU A 487 7.18 18.41 -5.95
N LEU A 488 6.18 19.27 -6.21
CA LEU A 488 6.20 20.66 -5.79
C LEU A 488 6.12 20.82 -4.27
N CYS A 489 5.50 19.85 -3.59
CA CYS A 489 5.29 19.84 -2.15
C CYS A 489 6.36 19.06 -1.36
N PHE A 490 7.44 18.60 -2.01
CA PHE A 490 8.51 17.88 -1.32
C PHE A 490 9.23 18.77 -0.30
N ASP A 491 9.36 18.26 0.93
CA ASP A 491 10.04 18.93 2.04
C ASP A 491 11.00 17.94 2.72
N GLU A 492 12.31 18.25 2.71
CA GLU A 492 13.37 17.40 3.29
C GLU A 492 13.18 17.12 4.79
N LEU A 493 12.47 18.00 5.52
CA LEU A 493 12.21 17.81 6.94
C LEU A 493 11.10 16.78 7.21
N LYS A 494 10.16 16.64 6.28
CA LYS A 494 8.98 15.78 6.42
C LYS A 494 9.16 14.47 5.66
N MET A 495 9.77 14.52 4.47
CA MET A 495 9.90 13.41 3.55
C MET A 495 11.36 12.96 3.46
N SER A 496 11.57 11.65 3.32
CA SER A 496 12.90 11.03 3.29
C SER A 496 13.56 11.19 1.91
N ARG A 497 14.87 10.91 1.82
CA ARG A 497 15.58 10.91 0.54
C ARG A 497 15.10 9.77 -0.35
N GLN A 498 14.81 8.61 0.24
CA GLN A 498 14.25 7.48 -0.52
C GLN A 498 12.88 7.84 -1.12
N TYR A 499 12.04 8.59 -0.40
CA TYR A 499 10.79 9.09 -0.96
C TYR A 499 11.03 9.93 -2.22
N LEU A 500 12.00 10.83 -2.21
CA LEU A 500 12.35 11.65 -3.38
C LEU A 500 12.81 10.80 -4.57
N ILE A 501 13.63 9.77 -4.32
CA ILE A 501 14.10 8.85 -5.37
C ILE A 501 12.91 8.11 -5.99
N ASP A 502 12.00 7.59 -5.16
CA ASP A 502 10.83 6.85 -5.63
C ASP A 502 9.84 7.79 -6.35
N LEU A 503 9.67 9.02 -5.88
CA LEU A 503 8.80 10.04 -6.48
C LEU A 503 9.32 10.49 -7.85
N THR A 504 10.61 10.79 -7.94
CA THR A 504 11.26 11.16 -9.21
C THR A 504 11.22 10.01 -10.21
N THR A 505 11.40 8.77 -9.75
CA THR A 505 11.26 7.57 -10.59
C THR A 505 9.82 7.41 -11.07
N THR A 506 8.84 7.59 -10.18
CA THR A 506 7.40 7.52 -10.52
C THR A 506 7.03 8.58 -11.55
N ALA A 507 7.51 9.82 -11.39
CA ALA A 507 7.33 10.90 -12.36
C ALA A 507 7.95 10.56 -13.72
N HIS A 508 9.17 10.02 -13.74
CA HIS A 508 9.82 9.57 -14.97
C HIS A 508 8.99 8.51 -15.69
N VAL A 509 8.54 7.48 -14.96
CA VAL A 509 7.73 6.38 -15.50
C VAL A 509 6.40 6.91 -16.05
N PHE A 510 5.71 7.76 -15.30
CA PHE A 510 4.44 8.35 -15.71
C PHE A 510 4.58 9.19 -16.99
N LEU A 511 5.57 10.09 -17.05
CA LEU A 511 5.81 10.93 -18.23
C LEU A 511 6.23 10.10 -19.44
N LYS A 512 7.03 9.04 -19.26
CA LYS A 512 7.42 8.13 -20.33
C LYS A 512 6.21 7.35 -20.87
N MET A 513 5.34 6.87 -19.99
CA MET A 513 4.09 6.21 -20.39
C MET A 513 3.17 7.17 -21.15
N LEU A 514 3.04 8.41 -20.67
CA LEU A 514 2.26 9.46 -21.30
C LEU A 514 2.79 9.82 -22.69
N SER A 515 4.11 9.99 -22.82
CA SER A 515 4.78 10.26 -24.10
C SER A 515 4.53 9.13 -25.10
N ASN A 516 4.65 7.87 -24.67
CA ASN A 516 4.36 6.71 -25.51
C ASN A 516 2.88 6.64 -25.91
N TYR A 517 1.97 7.02 -25.01
CA TYR A 517 0.54 7.06 -25.27
C TYR A 517 0.18 8.11 -26.33
N CYS A 518 0.74 9.32 -26.21
CA CYS A 518 0.56 10.39 -27.20
C CYS A 518 1.23 10.07 -28.55
N GLY A 519 2.45 9.51 -28.52
CA GLY A 519 3.22 9.19 -29.72
C GLY A 519 2.63 8.05 -30.56
N ARG A 520 1.99 7.06 -29.94
CA ARG A 520 1.34 5.94 -30.67
C ARG A 520 -0.02 6.31 -31.27
N ASN A 521 -0.74 7.28 -30.70
CA ASN A 521 -2.11 7.59 -31.10
C ASN A 521 -2.26 8.77 -32.07
N ASN A 522 -1.18 9.49 -32.44
CA ASN A 522 -1.22 10.69 -33.31
C ASN A 522 -2.31 11.74 -32.97
N ARG A 523 -2.90 11.64 -31.77
CA ARG A 523 -3.93 12.52 -31.24
C ARG A 523 -3.30 13.23 -30.06
N GLY A 524 -3.00 14.52 -30.23
CA GLY A 524 -2.68 15.38 -29.09
C GLY A 524 -3.77 15.22 -28.04
N MET A 525 -3.40 15.04 -26.76
CA MET A 525 -4.38 14.99 -25.68
C MET A 525 -5.22 16.27 -25.72
N ILE A 526 -6.53 16.12 -25.90
CA ILE A 526 -7.48 17.23 -25.81
C ILE A 526 -7.69 17.49 -24.31
N VAL A 527 -6.88 18.37 -23.74
CA VAL A 527 -7.07 18.84 -22.37
C VAL A 527 -8.13 19.95 -22.39
N GLN A 528 -9.21 19.80 -21.64
CA GLN A 528 -10.14 20.91 -21.42
C GLN A 528 -9.35 22.10 -20.87
N LYS A 529 -9.29 23.20 -21.62
CA LYS A 529 -8.78 24.47 -21.08
C LYS A 529 -9.70 24.85 -19.94
N VAL A 530 -9.20 24.79 -18.71
CA VAL A 530 -9.84 25.43 -17.56
C VAL A 530 -10.03 26.90 -17.95
N LYS A 531 -11.29 27.32 -18.14
CA LYS A 531 -11.60 28.72 -18.42
C LYS A 531 -11.07 29.51 -17.23
N GLN A 532 -9.99 30.28 -17.44
CA GLN A 532 -9.58 31.28 -16.47
C GLN A 532 -10.80 32.17 -16.20
N THR A 533 -11.28 32.16 -14.97
CA THR A 533 -12.27 33.11 -14.48
C THR A 533 -11.66 34.51 -14.63
N ARG A 534 -11.93 35.14 -15.77
CA ARG A 534 -11.69 36.57 -15.95
C ARG A 534 -12.50 37.28 -14.87
N GLN A 535 -11.80 37.87 -13.91
CA GLN A 535 -12.36 38.84 -12.99
C GLN A 535 -13.12 39.88 -13.81
N LYS A 536 -14.42 40.02 -13.54
CA LYS A 536 -15.24 41.08 -14.12
C LYS A 536 -14.74 42.42 -13.56
N SER A 537 -13.91 43.11 -14.33
CA SER A 537 -13.69 44.54 -14.14
C SER A 537 -15.02 45.26 -14.44
N ALA A 538 -15.51 46.03 -13.47
CA ALA A 538 -16.67 46.89 -13.63
C ALA A 538 -16.44 47.87 -14.79
N GLY A 539 -17.22 47.72 -15.86
CA GLY A 539 -17.12 48.54 -17.06
C GLY A 539 -18.50 48.73 -17.70
N ARG A 540 -19.12 49.87 -17.37
CA ARG A 540 -20.20 50.60 -18.05
C ARG A 540 -21.13 49.81 -19.00
N LYS A 541 -22.40 49.71 -18.58
CA LYS A 541 -23.55 49.49 -19.48
C LYS A 541 -23.51 50.52 -20.63
N LYS A 542 -23.39 50.03 -21.86
CA LYS A 542 -23.93 50.69 -23.05
C LYS A 542 -24.97 49.76 -23.67
N ALA A 543 -26.15 50.29 -23.87
CA ALA A 543 -27.27 49.62 -24.51
C ALA A 543 -26.89 49.26 -25.96
N ALA A 544 -27.10 48.00 -26.33
CA ALA A 544 -27.11 47.55 -27.71
C ALA A 544 -28.49 46.95 -28.00
N GLN A 545 -29.03 47.35 -29.14
CA GLN A 545 -30.41 47.21 -29.58
C GLN A 545 -30.86 45.74 -29.67
N LYS A 546 -32.13 45.51 -29.30
CA LYS A 546 -32.87 44.30 -29.64
C LYS A 546 -33.00 44.23 -31.17
N VAL A 547 -32.38 43.22 -31.78
CA VAL A 547 -32.80 42.71 -33.08
C VAL A 547 -34.05 41.85 -32.83
N PRO A 548 -35.17 42.05 -33.55
CA PRO A 548 -36.33 41.17 -33.40
C PRO A 548 -36.00 39.79 -33.96
N GLN A 549 -36.03 38.77 -33.11
CA GLN A 549 -36.12 37.38 -33.56
C GLN A 549 -37.55 37.13 -34.06
N PRO A 550 -37.73 36.42 -35.18
CA PRO A 550 -39.06 36.05 -35.68
C PRO A 550 -39.76 35.08 -34.71
N PRO A 551 -41.10 35.03 -34.72
CA PRO A 551 -41.88 34.15 -33.84
C PRO A 551 -41.46 32.69 -34.03
N ALA A 552 -41.38 31.95 -32.93
CA ALA A 552 -41.11 30.52 -32.94
C ALA A 552 -42.16 29.81 -33.80
N ARG A 553 -41.72 29.16 -34.89
CA ARG A 553 -42.56 28.23 -35.67
C ARG A 553 -43.18 27.21 -34.72
N SER A 554 -44.48 26.99 -34.82
CA SER A 554 -45.18 25.98 -34.01
C SER A 554 -44.61 24.59 -34.29
N LEU A 555 -44.72 23.67 -33.32
CA LEU A 555 -44.24 22.31 -33.49
C LEU A 555 -44.97 21.60 -34.65
N GLU A 556 -46.24 21.93 -34.89
CA GLU A 556 -47.02 21.53 -36.07
C GLU A 556 -46.36 21.94 -37.40
N GLU A 557 -45.94 23.19 -37.57
CA GLU A 557 -45.28 23.64 -38.82
C GLU A 557 -43.97 22.88 -39.08
N ARG A 558 -43.23 22.52 -38.02
CA ARG A 558 -42.00 21.74 -38.14
C ARG A 558 -42.26 20.28 -38.49
N TRP A 559 -43.36 19.71 -37.99
CA TRP A 559 -43.76 18.35 -38.34
C TRP A 559 -44.26 18.27 -39.79
N ASP A 560 -45.02 19.25 -40.26
CA ASP A 560 -45.52 19.30 -41.64
C ASP A 560 -44.38 19.40 -42.68
N GLU A 561 -43.27 20.06 -42.33
CA GLU A 561 -42.05 20.07 -43.16
C GLU A 561 -41.32 18.72 -43.20
N ILE A 562 -41.34 17.95 -42.11
CA ILE A 562 -40.53 16.73 -41.93
C ILE A 562 -41.30 15.48 -42.37
N SER A 563 -42.62 15.45 -42.16
CA SER A 563 -43.54 14.35 -42.49
C SER A 563 -43.33 13.75 -43.89
N PRO A 564 -43.31 14.52 -44.99
CA PRO A 564 -43.11 13.95 -46.33
C PRO A 564 -41.69 13.42 -46.54
N GLN A 565 -40.68 14.02 -45.92
CA GLN A 565 -39.28 13.57 -46.01
C GLN A 565 -39.06 12.29 -45.22
N LEU A 566 -39.73 12.16 -44.06
CA LEU A 566 -39.68 10.98 -43.22
C LEU A 566 -40.28 9.75 -43.93
N SER A 567 -41.41 9.91 -44.62
CA SER A 567 -42.02 8.84 -45.42
C SER A 567 -41.11 8.36 -46.57
N ILE A 568 -40.38 9.27 -47.22
CA ILE A 568 -39.42 8.90 -48.27
C ILE A 568 -38.24 8.11 -47.70
N VAL A 569 -37.66 8.59 -46.58
CA VAL A 569 -36.51 7.92 -45.95
C VAL A 569 -36.89 6.53 -45.39
N MET A 570 -38.14 6.34 -44.94
CA MET A 570 -38.63 5.03 -44.49
C MET A 570 -38.80 4.02 -45.62
N GLN A 571 -39.05 4.45 -46.86
CA GLN A 571 -39.25 3.58 -48.03
C GLN A 571 -37.95 3.31 -48.82
N GLU A 572 -37.06 4.31 -48.96
CA GLU A 572 -35.91 4.24 -49.88
C GLU A 572 -34.54 4.53 -49.21
N GLY A 573 -34.51 4.86 -47.91
CA GLY A 573 -33.29 5.27 -47.20
C GLY A 573 -32.37 4.11 -46.79
N THR A 574 -31.05 4.34 -46.85
CA THR A 574 -30.06 3.42 -46.28
C THR A 574 -29.92 3.70 -44.79
N ILE A 575 -30.45 2.81 -43.95
CA ILE A 575 -30.55 3.05 -42.50
C ILE A 575 -29.26 2.62 -41.80
N PRO A 576 -28.58 3.54 -41.07
CA PRO A 576 -27.37 3.20 -40.32
C PRO A 576 -27.70 2.32 -39.10
N GLN A 577 -26.84 1.34 -38.82
CA GLN A 577 -26.94 0.52 -37.61
C GLN A 577 -26.38 1.32 -36.42
N VAL A 578 -27.24 1.69 -35.48
CA VAL A 578 -26.91 2.54 -34.32
C VAL A 578 -27.13 1.76 -33.03
N VAL A 579 -26.30 1.98 -32.01
CA VAL A 579 -26.51 1.39 -30.67
C VAL A 579 -27.31 2.38 -29.82
N PRO A 580 -28.47 2.00 -29.26
CA PRO A 580 -29.41 2.94 -28.67
C PRO A 580 -29.14 3.27 -27.20
N PHE A 581 -28.29 2.48 -26.52
CA PHE A 581 -27.89 2.68 -25.13
C PHE A 581 -26.38 2.89 -25.00
N ASP A 582 -25.96 3.53 -23.91
CA ASP A 582 -24.56 3.68 -23.54
C ASP A 582 -24.16 2.59 -22.55
N ALA A 583 -23.47 1.56 -23.07
CA ALA A 583 -22.95 0.46 -22.27
C ALA A 583 -21.86 0.88 -21.26
N ALA A 584 -21.36 2.12 -21.34
CA ALA A 584 -20.37 2.69 -20.43
C ALA A 584 -20.99 3.59 -19.34
N SER A 585 -22.31 3.81 -19.37
CA SER A 585 -23.01 4.56 -18.33
C SER A 585 -23.16 3.74 -17.05
N ALA A 586 -23.16 4.42 -15.90
CA ALA A 586 -23.45 3.81 -14.60
C ALA A 586 -24.94 3.49 -14.40
N VAL A 587 -25.79 3.97 -15.29
CA VAL A 587 -27.25 3.77 -15.27
C VAL A 587 -27.59 2.45 -15.97
N PRO A 588 -28.40 1.55 -15.37
CA PRO A 588 -28.82 0.29 -15.99
C PRO A 588 -29.46 0.48 -17.37
N ILE A 589 -29.34 -0.53 -18.25
CA ILE A 589 -29.82 -0.45 -19.64
C ILE A 589 -31.32 -0.14 -19.72
N ASP A 590 -32.12 -0.66 -18.78
CA ASP A 590 -33.58 -0.43 -18.74
C ASP A 590 -33.95 1.02 -18.39
N ASP A 591 -33.11 1.71 -17.60
CA ASP A 591 -33.33 3.10 -17.17
C ASP A 591 -32.86 4.12 -18.22
N GLN A 592 -32.06 3.70 -19.22
CA GLN A 592 -31.59 4.54 -20.33
C GLN A 592 -32.66 4.75 -21.43
N LYS A 593 -33.83 4.14 -21.27
CA LYS A 593 -34.95 4.21 -22.21
C LYS A 593 -35.42 5.65 -22.47
N VAL A 594 -35.50 6.47 -21.43
CA VAL A 594 -35.92 7.89 -21.53
C VAL A 594 -34.89 8.72 -22.29
N ASP A 595 -33.60 8.45 -22.07
CA ASP A 595 -32.51 9.14 -22.77
C ASP A 595 -32.46 8.77 -24.27
N ALA A 596 -32.79 7.52 -24.61
CA ALA A 596 -32.95 7.09 -26.00
C ALA A 596 -34.12 7.83 -26.69
N MET A 597 -35.28 7.98 -26.04
CA MET A 597 -36.40 8.77 -26.58
C MET A 597 -36.04 10.24 -26.79
N LYS A 598 -35.34 10.87 -25.83
CA LYS A 598 -34.84 12.25 -25.97
C LYS A 598 -33.90 12.42 -27.16
N LYS A 599 -33.01 11.44 -27.39
CA LYS A 599 -32.10 11.44 -28.54
C LYS A 599 -32.86 11.30 -29.87
N VAL A 600 -33.86 10.41 -29.95
CA VAL A 600 -34.73 10.29 -31.14
C VAL A 600 -35.44 11.62 -31.40
N GLN A 601 -36.05 12.24 -30.38
CA GLN A 601 -36.74 13.53 -30.52
C GLN A 601 -35.80 14.64 -31.01
N LYS A 602 -34.58 14.69 -30.47
CA LYS A 602 -33.57 15.68 -30.88
C LYS A 602 -33.14 15.52 -32.34
N LEU A 603 -32.94 14.28 -32.80
CA LEU A 603 -32.58 13.96 -34.18
C LEU A 603 -33.71 14.30 -35.16
N LEU A 604 -34.96 14.03 -34.78
CA LEU A 604 -36.13 14.46 -35.57
C LEU A 604 -36.19 15.99 -35.67
N ARG A 605 -35.97 16.72 -34.57
CA ARG A 605 -35.97 18.20 -34.56
C ARG A 605 -34.77 18.82 -35.29
N SER A 606 -33.66 18.11 -35.46
CA SER A 606 -32.49 18.55 -36.24
C SER A 606 -32.55 18.18 -37.72
N LYS A 607 -33.62 17.51 -38.19
CA LYS A 607 -33.81 16.98 -39.56
C LYS A 607 -32.86 15.83 -39.94
N ASP A 608 -32.28 15.13 -38.97
CA ASP A 608 -31.42 13.96 -39.19
C ASP A 608 -32.26 12.66 -39.15
N LEU A 609 -33.11 12.50 -40.18
CA LEU A 609 -34.19 11.49 -40.20
C LEU A 609 -33.67 10.05 -40.29
N GLU A 610 -32.59 9.81 -41.05
CA GLU A 610 -31.98 8.48 -41.21
C GLU A 610 -31.46 7.93 -39.88
N GLN A 611 -30.81 8.79 -39.07
CA GLN A 611 -30.31 8.41 -37.75
C GLN A 611 -31.43 8.26 -36.73
N ALA A 612 -32.48 9.08 -36.82
CA ALA A 612 -33.66 8.92 -35.96
C ALA A 612 -34.36 7.56 -36.18
N ILE A 613 -34.51 7.15 -37.45
CA ILE A 613 -35.10 5.85 -37.81
C ILE A 613 -34.16 4.69 -37.43
N GLY A 614 -32.85 4.83 -37.62
CA GLY A 614 -31.89 3.81 -37.18
C GLY A 614 -31.89 3.63 -35.66
N LEU A 615 -31.98 4.73 -34.90
CA LEU A 615 -32.00 4.71 -33.44
C LEU A 615 -33.30 4.12 -32.89
N ILE A 616 -34.47 4.42 -33.47
CA ILE A 616 -35.74 3.85 -33.00
C ILE A 616 -35.85 2.35 -33.28
N ARG A 617 -35.38 1.89 -34.44
CA ARG A 617 -35.36 0.46 -34.79
C ARG A 617 -34.40 -0.33 -33.91
N ALA A 618 -33.22 0.21 -33.63
CA ALA A 618 -32.29 -0.41 -32.70
C ALA A 618 -32.81 -0.38 -31.25
N ALA A 619 -33.47 0.70 -30.83
CA ALA A 619 -34.11 0.78 -29.51
C ALA A 619 -35.22 -0.26 -29.34
N ARG A 620 -35.96 -0.58 -30.41
CA ARG A 620 -36.99 -1.63 -30.42
C ARG A 620 -36.42 -3.04 -30.21
N GLU A 621 -35.26 -3.34 -30.79
CA GLU A 621 -34.58 -4.63 -30.59
C GLU A 621 -34.09 -4.82 -29.14
N VAL A 622 -33.70 -3.72 -28.48
CA VAL A 622 -33.15 -3.74 -27.12
C VAL A 622 -34.25 -3.69 -26.05
N TRP A 623 -35.32 -2.92 -26.26
CA TRP A 623 -36.43 -2.77 -25.32
C TRP A 623 -37.78 -3.17 -25.94
N PRO A 624 -38.06 -4.48 -26.10
CA PRO A 624 -39.32 -4.97 -26.67
C PRO A 624 -40.50 -4.85 -25.70
N GLU A 625 -40.25 -4.68 -24.39
CA GLU A 625 -41.29 -4.62 -23.37
C GLU A 625 -41.76 -3.17 -23.12
N ASN A 626 -43.10 -2.98 -23.17
CA ASN A 626 -43.87 -1.74 -22.94
C ASN A 626 -44.19 -0.82 -24.15
N ASP A 627 -44.18 -1.32 -25.39
CA ASP A 627 -44.69 -0.66 -26.63
C ASP A 627 -44.20 0.77 -26.97
N SER A 628 -43.28 1.35 -26.20
CA SER A 628 -42.90 2.77 -26.31
C SER A 628 -42.10 3.11 -27.58
N PHE A 629 -41.59 2.08 -28.27
CA PHE A 629 -40.91 2.19 -29.57
C PHE A 629 -41.59 1.34 -30.66
N GLY A 630 -42.80 0.83 -30.38
CA GLY A 630 -43.57 -0.07 -31.24
C GLY A 630 -43.26 -1.57 -31.06
N SER A 631 -44.18 -2.43 -31.50
CA SER A 631 -44.04 -3.89 -31.43
C SER A 631 -43.11 -4.46 -32.51
N ALA A 632 -42.62 -5.69 -32.34
CA ALA A 632 -41.69 -6.32 -33.28
C ALA A 632 -42.26 -6.54 -34.70
N ASN A 633 -43.60 -6.52 -34.86
CA ASN A 633 -44.32 -6.73 -36.14
C ASN A 633 -45.01 -5.44 -36.64
N ILE A 634 -44.49 -4.26 -36.29
CA ILE A 634 -45.12 -2.98 -36.63
C ILE A 634 -45.15 -2.71 -38.14
N THR A 635 -46.25 -2.15 -38.62
CA THR A 635 -46.36 -1.68 -40.01
C THR A 635 -45.61 -0.35 -40.19
N THR A 636 -45.23 -0.01 -41.43
CA THR A 636 -44.56 1.27 -41.73
C THR A 636 -45.41 2.49 -41.36
N GLU A 637 -46.74 2.34 -41.34
CA GLU A 637 -47.69 3.39 -40.95
C GLU A 637 -47.72 3.60 -39.43
N GLU A 638 -47.67 2.53 -38.65
CA GLU A 638 -47.63 2.58 -37.19
C GLU A 638 -46.26 3.07 -36.67
N GLU A 639 -45.15 2.73 -37.35
CA GLU A 639 -43.81 3.26 -37.03
C GLU A 639 -43.74 4.79 -37.25
N PHE A 640 -44.44 5.29 -38.27
CA PHE A 640 -44.57 6.73 -38.53
C PHE A 640 -45.36 7.45 -37.43
N LEU A 641 -46.42 6.83 -36.91
CA LEU A 641 -47.20 7.36 -35.78
C LEU A 641 -46.38 7.39 -34.49
N ALA A 642 -45.58 6.35 -34.20
CA ALA A 642 -44.70 6.33 -33.02
C ALA A 642 -43.65 7.46 -33.07
N LEU A 643 -43.06 7.73 -34.23
CA LEU A 643 -42.13 8.86 -34.41
C LEU A 643 -42.83 10.21 -34.25
N ARG A 644 -44.08 10.33 -34.67
CA ARG A 644 -44.92 11.51 -34.43
C ARG A 644 -45.15 11.73 -32.94
N GLU A 645 -45.55 10.69 -32.22
CA GLU A 645 -45.79 10.79 -30.77
C GLU A 645 -44.52 11.21 -30.01
N ILE A 646 -43.36 10.64 -30.35
CA ILE A 646 -42.07 11.01 -29.74
C ILE A 646 -41.68 12.46 -30.09
N PHE A 647 -42.03 12.97 -31.28
CA PHE A 647 -41.75 14.35 -31.67
C PHE A 647 -42.51 15.38 -30.82
N PHE A 648 -43.77 15.08 -30.50
CA PHE A 648 -44.67 15.93 -29.72
C PHE A 648 -44.62 15.70 -28.19
N ALA A 649 -44.01 14.61 -27.72
CA ALA A 649 -43.92 14.29 -26.30
C ALA A 649 -43.11 15.33 -25.50
N ASP A 650 -43.61 15.73 -24.32
CA ASP A 650 -42.86 16.58 -23.37
C ASP A 650 -41.95 15.72 -22.50
N LEU A 651 -40.73 15.47 -22.98
CA LEU A 651 -39.75 14.60 -22.33
C LEU A 651 -38.83 15.36 -21.35
N GLY A 652 -39.11 16.63 -21.04
CA GLY A 652 -38.38 17.40 -20.04
C GLY A 652 -36.90 17.62 -20.39
N ASP A 653 -36.62 18.52 -21.34
CA ASP A 653 -35.31 19.16 -21.49
C ASP A 653 -35.48 20.68 -21.55
N SER A 654 -34.93 21.34 -20.54
CA SER A 654 -34.73 22.79 -20.46
C SER A 654 -33.48 23.17 -21.26
N SER A 655 -33.59 23.15 -22.60
CA SER A 655 -32.68 23.91 -23.47
C SER A 655 -33.23 24.04 -24.90
N CYS A 656 -34.06 25.07 -25.08
CA CYS A 656 -34.19 25.80 -26.35
C CYS A 656 -33.69 27.24 -26.11
#